data_AF-A0A087BR32-F1
#
_entry.id   AF-A0A087BR32-F1
#
_cell.length_a   1.000
_cell.length_b   1.000
_cell.length_c   1.000
_cell.angle_alpha   90.00
_cell.angle_beta   90.00
_cell.angle_gamma   90.00
#
_symmetry.space_group_name_H-M   'P 1'
#
loop_
_entity.id
_entity.type
_entity.pdbx_description
1 polymer ?
#
loop_
_entity_poly.entity_id
_entity_poly.type
_entity_poly.pdbx_seq_one_letter_code
_entity_poly.pdbx_strand_id
1 'polypeptide(L)'
;MCAASATLLSTAALANTAVAEETNTINISDVHATAETRALFANLRDTKAGEVRFGQQHVTDEAISETTTHGDVYEMTGKYPAVFGRDAGLVLEGREKPGNGSDQQANAAALANEIAKADELGAIVTISAHWNNPKTGGNYDDTTRVARELLPGGEYSGRLNTMLDGIAAVAEQSKRADGTQIPIIFRPLHENTGNWFWWGATHATADEYKELFRYTVNYLRDIKGVHNFLYAYSPGGTLDGDANAYLKTYPGDGYVDVLGYDTYDRDNTKDDASAWLEPVMKDMKMLNDEASKRGKIVAFTEFGRSDERGFKKDTPTKDKQFFTEVRDALSKDAPNTAYMMTWANFGGSGSNFQAYTPWKGQDAEPEFVQFANSSDKLMASPENVDYSSAPAVTARPGIARIVTPVNSERVTTNTIPVRVKVDDVNIGKLKFDNTDKAPYTNATAVVTDHKDADGNFVTVPLTYTCNGYLTGTLDLDKAGIAHDNATLRLTPRIVLNDGTLLKSPDGTDGTVEIKLGEAPAVAENVIDDFDSYDNNDALNSAYSPNNGKSAFFTLVSSPQGADYGNAVDLHYDYNANPGYTGYARSFDPKRDWSKYTGISMYYKPDGSGHKLVIQMNANGVTFEAYPSLTGTEGQVIDLPFDEPGVWNVASWDTANAGKTPDQQLLSEVGSFAIYVNDNDNELHDNAGRPRTGDIVFDSIKLVGERAPYVPDEQPTEPADADPITIDDFESYADTAALKEAWGNRGHTDALTLETESDGNKYLQYSNPAGGWLDVAAYIANDETRNSWSGERKLTFRLKNNGSNNAMAMQIGTADGKYFHVDQKLDSAMPEGWNNIEIDLLNNPSLTQSWPENNKGKPMTADDLAHIKEIVIAGNTWNNDSPAVNFGIDDIRVIPADNADADSGSSTKPETPTEPSEPTQPTETPDYSADVANGDPATCPVTFAPADAQEPSEPADSADTSGSSDSANANKPTDSGKPAGNSTAAEQQVASIGAPITMIAAVAAALMVAGAAMLAWARQRKQL
;
A
#
# COMPACT_ATOMS: atom_id res chain seq x y z
N MET A 1 54.85 -8.87 50.66
CA MET A 1 56.25 -9.36 50.56
C MET A 1 56.66 -9.22 49.11
N CYS A 2 57.35 -8.12 48.77
CA CYS A 2 58.71 -8.08 48.20
C CYS A 2 58.81 -8.77 46.83
N ALA A 3 58.87 -8.00 45.73
CA ALA A 3 60.11 -7.53 45.06
C ALA A 3 60.68 -8.62 44.12
N ALA A 4 61.23 -8.40 42.94
CA ALA A 4 61.41 -7.28 42.02
C ALA A 4 61.89 -7.90 40.69
N SER A 5 61.80 -7.12 39.62
CA SER A 5 62.10 -7.41 38.21
C SER A 5 63.47 -8.02 37.87
N ALA A 6 63.55 -8.76 36.75
CA ALA A 6 64.74 -8.77 35.87
C ALA A 6 64.36 -9.16 34.42
N THR A 7 64.96 -8.44 33.47
CA THR A 7 64.68 -8.38 32.03
C THR A 7 65.80 -9.06 31.22
N LEU A 8 65.55 -9.33 29.91
CA LEU A 8 66.46 -9.61 28.76
C LEU A 8 66.91 -11.08 28.54
N LEU A 9 67.06 -11.66 27.32
CA LEU A 9 67.04 -11.26 25.89
C LEU A 9 66.72 -12.54 25.06
N SER A 10 65.69 -12.54 24.22
CA SER A 10 65.67 -12.59 22.74
C SER A 10 66.33 -13.78 22.00
N THR A 11 65.52 -14.49 21.19
CA THR A 11 65.84 -14.89 19.80
C THR A 11 64.54 -14.99 18.99
N ALA A 12 64.55 -14.42 17.79
CA ALA A 12 63.42 -14.20 16.90
C ALA A 12 62.81 -15.47 16.30
N ALA A 13 61.49 -15.52 16.22
CA ALA A 13 60.73 -16.39 15.31
C ALA A 13 59.92 -15.48 14.37
N LEU A 14 60.11 -15.66 13.08
CA LEU A 14 59.41 -14.97 12.00
C LEU A 14 57.90 -15.23 12.13
N ALA A 15 57.15 -14.17 12.40
CA ALA A 15 55.70 -14.19 12.29
C ALA A 15 55.31 -14.13 10.81
N ASN A 16 54.71 -15.21 10.30
CA ASN A 16 53.78 -15.08 9.18
C ASN A 16 52.50 -14.42 9.75
N THR A 17 52.45 -13.10 9.74
CA THR A 17 51.18 -12.38 9.86
C THR A 17 50.44 -12.55 8.55
N ALA A 18 49.61 -13.59 8.47
CA ALA A 18 48.44 -13.52 7.61
C ALA A 18 47.53 -12.47 8.25
N VAL A 19 47.59 -11.25 7.73
CA VAL A 19 46.59 -10.22 8.00
C VAL A 19 45.29 -10.80 7.45
N ALA A 20 44.39 -11.20 8.33
CA ALA A 20 42.99 -11.36 7.94
C ALA A 20 42.50 -9.94 7.64
N GLU A 21 42.37 -9.60 6.36
CA GLU A 21 41.51 -8.48 5.96
C GLU A 21 40.11 -8.83 6.46
N GLU A 22 39.64 -8.15 7.52
CA GLU A 22 38.20 -8.08 7.78
C GLU A 22 37.60 -7.37 6.57
N THR A 23 36.96 -8.14 5.68
CA THR A 23 36.21 -7.58 4.57
C THR A 23 35.03 -6.79 5.14
N ASN A 24 35.10 -5.46 5.10
CA ASN A 24 34.01 -4.56 5.49
C ASN A 24 32.83 -4.71 4.51
N THR A 25 31.98 -5.71 4.71
CA THR A 25 30.81 -5.97 3.87
C THR A 25 29.52 -5.44 4.51
N ILE A 26 28.51 -5.17 3.70
CA ILE A 26 27.16 -4.76 4.12
C ILE A 26 26.12 -5.83 3.79
N ASN A 27 25.03 -5.87 4.56
CA ASN A 27 23.88 -6.74 4.31
C ASN A 27 22.70 -5.90 3.80
N ILE A 28 22.76 -5.51 2.53
CA ILE A 28 21.84 -4.61 1.83
C ILE A 28 20.86 -5.39 0.95
N SER A 29 19.59 -4.98 0.94
CA SER A 29 18.45 -5.60 0.24
C SER A 29 18.66 -5.78 -1.26
N ASP A 30 19.40 -4.87 -1.89
CA ASP A 30 19.82 -4.95 -3.29
C ASP A 30 21.31 -5.22 -3.38
N VAL A 31 21.66 -6.44 -3.78
CA VAL A 31 23.05 -6.86 -3.99
C VAL A 31 23.72 -6.20 -5.19
N HIS A 32 22.93 -5.54 -6.04
CA HIS A 32 23.36 -4.77 -7.19
C HIS A 32 23.25 -3.25 -6.98
N ALA A 33 22.95 -2.81 -5.74
CA ALA A 33 22.82 -1.38 -5.41
C ALA A 33 24.04 -0.59 -5.88
N THR A 34 23.83 0.67 -6.32
CA THR A 34 24.91 1.56 -6.77
C THR A 34 25.95 1.78 -5.68
N ALA A 35 27.15 2.24 -6.07
CA ALA A 35 28.20 2.53 -5.09
C ALA A 35 27.74 3.55 -4.04
N GLU A 36 26.98 4.54 -4.49
CA GLU A 36 26.44 5.61 -3.68
C GLU A 36 25.42 5.11 -2.66
N THR A 37 24.53 4.21 -3.08
CA THR A 37 23.53 3.63 -2.18
C THR A 37 24.17 2.72 -1.13
N ARG A 38 25.22 1.98 -1.49
CA ARG A 38 26.02 1.21 -0.52
C ARG A 38 26.77 2.11 0.46
N ALA A 39 27.28 3.25 -0.01
CA ALA A 39 27.94 4.23 0.84
C ALA A 39 26.95 4.87 1.83
N LEU A 40 25.76 5.27 1.36
CA LEU A 40 24.69 5.76 2.22
C LEU A 40 24.29 4.72 3.27
N PHE A 41 24.11 3.45 2.87
CA PHE A 41 23.78 2.38 3.80
C PHE A 41 24.80 2.28 4.94
N ALA A 42 26.08 2.27 4.59
CA ALA A 42 27.16 2.18 5.57
C ALA A 42 27.20 3.39 6.51
N ASN A 43 27.07 4.59 5.95
CA ASN A 43 27.03 5.85 6.71
C ASN A 43 25.89 5.85 7.74
N LEU A 44 24.70 5.39 7.34
CA LEU A 44 23.55 5.32 8.23
C LEU A 44 23.71 4.22 9.28
N ARG A 45 24.11 3.00 8.90
CA ARG A 45 24.32 1.86 9.81
C ARG A 45 25.37 2.19 10.87
N ASP A 46 26.41 2.90 10.48
CA ASP A 46 27.58 3.15 11.34
C ASP A 46 27.42 4.39 12.24
N THR A 47 26.24 5.03 12.25
CA THR A 47 25.89 6.18 13.11
C THR A 47 26.22 5.88 14.59
N LYS A 48 26.86 6.85 15.27
CA LYS A 48 27.22 6.74 16.70
C LYS A 48 26.27 7.53 17.59
N ALA A 49 26.37 7.27 18.90
CA ALA A 49 25.62 8.01 19.92
C ALA A 49 25.82 9.52 19.77
N GLY A 50 24.72 10.28 19.69
CA GLY A 50 24.74 11.74 19.51
C GLY A 50 24.89 12.22 18.06
N GLU A 51 24.98 11.30 17.08
CA GLU A 51 25.11 11.63 15.65
C GLU A 51 23.81 11.43 14.86
N VAL A 52 22.66 11.38 15.55
CA VAL A 52 21.34 11.29 14.89
C VAL A 52 21.10 12.50 13.97
N ARG A 53 20.51 12.23 12.82
CA ARG A 53 20.12 13.23 11.82
C ARG A 53 18.66 13.63 12.03
N PHE A 54 18.35 14.92 12.03
CA PHE A 54 16.97 15.39 12.09
C PHE A 54 16.36 15.46 10.69
N GLY A 55 15.15 14.94 10.54
CA GLY A 55 14.39 14.96 9.30
C GLY A 55 13.03 15.62 9.45
N GLN A 56 12.51 16.14 8.34
CA GLN A 56 11.16 16.68 8.25
C GLN A 56 10.53 16.32 6.90
N GLN A 57 9.24 15.97 6.90
CA GLN A 57 8.43 15.80 5.68
C GLN A 57 8.08 17.17 5.08
N HIS A 58 8.04 17.30 3.74
CA HIS A 58 7.68 18.54 3.03
C HIS A 58 8.50 19.78 3.44
N VAL A 59 9.83 19.61 3.54
CA VAL A 59 10.75 20.62 4.05
C VAL A 59 10.64 21.98 3.34
N THR A 60 10.50 21.98 2.02
CA THR A 60 10.68 23.17 1.17
C THR A 60 9.40 23.65 0.49
N ASP A 61 8.34 22.85 0.52
CA ASP A 61 7.10 23.08 -0.23
C ASP A 61 5.85 23.27 0.64
N GLU A 62 5.94 22.97 1.95
CA GLU A 62 4.95 23.30 2.96
C GLU A 62 5.56 24.14 4.10
N ALA A 63 4.84 25.17 4.53
CA ALA A 63 5.25 26.06 5.61
C ALA A 63 4.04 26.80 6.20
N ILE A 64 4.10 27.10 7.50
CA ILE A 64 3.04 27.86 8.19
C ILE A 64 3.06 29.34 7.80
N SER A 65 4.23 29.91 7.60
CA SER A 65 4.38 31.32 7.23
C SER A 65 4.31 31.49 5.72
N GLU A 66 3.35 32.30 5.25
CA GLU A 66 3.16 32.61 3.82
C GLU A 66 4.35 33.34 3.18
N THR A 67 5.27 33.88 3.98
CA THR A 67 6.49 34.56 3.50
C THR A 67 7.72 33.66 3.45
N THR A 68 7.61 32.41 3.93
CA THR A 68 8.71 31.45 3.95
C THR A 68 9.01 30.96 2.53
N THR A 69 10.28 31.04 2.11
CA THR A 69 10.73 30.56 0.79
C THR A 69 11.65 29.35 0.83
N HIS A 70 12.11 28.96 2.03
CA HIS A 70 13.10 27.90 2.24
C HIS A 70 12.65 26.84 3.25
N GLY A 71 11.39 26.86 3.70
CA GLY A 71 10.88 26.00 4.76
C GLY A 71 10.99 26.60 6.16
N ASP A 72 10.09 26.18 7.06
CA ASP A 72 9.99 26.75 8.42
C ASP A 72 11.25 26.52 9.25
N VAL A 73 11.88 25.34 9.14
CA VAL A 73 13.13 25.02 9.86
C VAL A 73 14.28 25.91 9.41
N TYR A 74 14.42 26.15 8.10
CA TYR A 74 15.47 27.04 7.59
C TYR A 74 15.23 28.48 8.05
N GLU A 75 13.99 28.96 8.04
CA GLU A 75 13.68 30.32 8.46
C GLU A 75 13.98 30.61 9.93
N MET A 76 13.86 29.61 10.80
CA MET A 76 14.25 29.70 12.21
C MET A 76 15.77 29.57 12.41
N THR A 77 16.41 28.63 11.72
CA THR A 77 17.75 28.15 12.10
C THR A 77 18.88 28.57 11.14
N GLY A 78 18.53 28.95 9.91
CA GLY A 78 19.47 29.14 8.80
C GLY A 78 20.06 27.83 8.26
N LYS A 79 19.52 26.67 8.65
CA LYS A 79 19.98 25.34 8.27
C LYS A 79 18.80 24.49 7.79
N TYR A 80 19.04 23.60 6.84
CA TYR A 80 18.05 22.61 6.41
C TYR A 80 18.13 21.34 7.28
N PRO A 81 17.04 20.59 7.48
CA PRO A 81 17.06 19.24 8.06
C PRO A 81 18.05 18.32 7.34
N ALA A 82 18.71 17.40 8.05
CA ALA A 82 19.62 16.44 7.45
C ALA A 82 18.92 15.39 6.56
N VAL A 83 17.63 15.15 6.80
CA VAL A 83 16.80 14.22 6.01
C VAL A 83 15.56 14.93 5.49
N PHE A 84 15.33 14.85 4.18
CA PHE A 84 14.16 15.42 3.52
C PHE A 84 13.17 14.30 3.21
N GLY A 85 11.96 14.43 3.75
CA GLY A 85 10.85 13.53 3.49
C GLY A 85 9.91 14.04 2.39
N ARG A 86 9.39 13.14 1.57
CA ARG A 86 8.27 13.34 0.62
C ARG A 86 7.39 12.09 0.56
N ASP A 87 6.17 12.22 0.05
CA ASP A 87 5.31 11.08 -0.26
C ASP A 87 5.25 10.84 -1.77
N ALA A 88 5.84 9.75 -2.24
CA ALA A 88 5.83 9.44 -3.66
C ALA A 88 4.46 8.93 -4.14
N GLY A 89 3.63 8.34 -3.27
CA GLY A 89 2.30 7.88 -3.63
C GLY A 89 1.39 9.06 -4.03
N LEU A 90 1.25 10.02 -3.12
CA LEU A 90 0.39 11.19 -3.33
C LEU A 90 0.95 12.18 -4.36
N VAL A 91 2.28 12.34 -4.42
CA VAL A 91 2.92 13.19 -5.44
C VAL A 91 2.67 12.66 -6.85
N LEU A 92 2.80 11.35 -7.06
CA LEU A 92 2.59 10.76 -8.38
C LEU A 92 1.13 10.90 -8.85
N GLU A 93 0.17 10.90 -7.93
CA GLU A 93 -1.25 11.18 -8.18
C GLU A 93 -1.55 12.69 -8.34
N GLY A 94 -0.57 13.57 -8.14
CA GLY A 94 -0.75 15.02 -8.17
C GLY A 94 -1.57 15.58 -7.02
N ARG A 95 -1.65 14.83 -5.91
CA ARG A 95 -2.43 15.16 -4.71
C ARG A 95 -1.59 15.81 -3.62
N GLU A 96 -0.27 15.73 -3.74
CA GLU A 96 0.69 16.47 -2.92
C GLU A 96 1.78 17.11 -3.78
N LYS A 97 2.34 18.22 -3.30
CA LYS A 97 3.47 18.90 -3.95
C LYS A 97 4.73 18.01 -3.91
N PRO A 98 5.58 18.05 -4.96
CA PRO A 98 5.50 18.94 -6.13
C PRO A 98 4.58 18.44 -7.25
N GLY A 99 3.87 17.33 -7.05
CA GLY A 99 2.95 16.77 -8.03
C GLY A 99 1.78 17.70 -8.31
N ASN A 100 1.30 17.69 -9.54
CA ASN A 100 0.14 18.45 -9.96
C ASN A 100 -0.55 17.79 -11.17
N GLY A 101 -1.84 17.53 -11.04
CA GLY A 101 -2.61 16.85 -12.07
C GLY A 101 -2.25 15.37 -12.23
N SER A 102 -2.78 14.73 -13.27
CA SER A 102 -2.75 13.27 -13.44
C SER A 102 -1.58 12.73 -14.25
N ASP A 103 -0.63 13.57 -14.70
CA ASP A 103 0.53 13.10 -15.46
C ASP A 103 1.60 12.56 -14.51
N GLN A 104 1.57 11.25 -14.31
CA GLN A 104 2.48 10.54 -13.42
C GLN A 104 3.95 10.71 -13.80
N GLN A 105 4.29 10.83 -15.09
CA GLN A 105 5.69 11.00 -15.53
C GLN A 105 6.18 12.42 -15.28
N ALA A 106 5.35 13.43 -15.52
CA ALA A 106 5.66 14.81 -15.14
C ALA A 106 5.81 14.96 -13.62
N ASN A 107 4.93 14.32 -12.85
CA ASN A 107 5.01 14.30 -11.39
C ASN A 107 6.28 13.57 -10.90
N ALA A 108 6.65 12.45 -11.52
CA ALA A 108 7.89 11.75 -11.22
C ALA A 108 9.13 12.63 -11.47
N ALA A 109 9.15 13.37 -12.58
CA ALA A 109 10.21 14.31 -12.91
C ALA A 109 10.28 15.48 -11.90
N ALA A 110 9.13 16.01 -11.49
CA ALA A 110 9.05 17.06 -10.49
C ALA A 110 9.61 16.59 -9.13
N LEU A 111 9.25 15.39 -8.69
CA LEU A 111 9.80 14.80 -7.47
C LEU A 111 11.30 14.55 -7.60
N ALA A 112 11.77 14.00 -8.71
CA ALA A 112 13.20 13.78 -8.96
C ALA A 112 14.02 15.08 -8.91
N ASN A 113 13.46 16.21 -9.37
CA ASN A 113 14.11 17.52 -9.26
C ASN A 113 14.22 17.98 -7.80
N GLU A 114 13.18 17.78 -6.97
CA GLU A 114 13.26 18.08 -5.53
C GLU A 114 14.28 17.18 -4.82
N ILE A 115 14.39 15.91 -5.23
CA ILE A 115 15.40 14.97 -4.71
C ILE A 115 16.81 15.43 -5.07
N ALA A 116 17.04 15.82 -6.32
CA ALA A 116 18.31 16.41 -6.75
C ALA A 116 18.62 17.68 -5.95
N LYS A 117 17.60 18.49 -5.66
CA LYS A 117 17.79 19.71 -4.86
C LYS A 117 18.16 19.42 -3.41
N ALA A 118 17.54 18.43 -2.79
CA ALA A 118 17.87 17.99 -1.44
C ALA A 118 19.33 17.49 -1.35
N ASP A 119 19.76 16.67 -2.32
CA ASP A 119 21.14 16.18 -2.38
C ASP A 119 22.16 17.33 -2.56
N GLU A 120 21.88 18.33 -3.41
CA GLU A 120 22.70 19.54 -3.55
C GLU A 120 22.84 20.34 -2.24
N LEU A 121 21.79 20.32 -1.41
CA LEU A 121 21.77 20.99 -0.11
C LEU A 121 22.45 20.17 0.99
N GLY A 122 22.92 18.95 0.69
CA GLY A 122 23.54 18.05 1.66
C GLY A 122 22.54 17.30 2.53
N ALA A 123 21.32 17.07 2.03
CA ALA A 123 20.29 16.30 2.71
C ALA A 123 20.13 14.90 2.08
N ILE A 124 19.90 13.92 2.94
CA ILE A 124 19.50 12.56 2.56
C ILE A 124 18.00 12.58 2.24
N VAL A 125 17.58 11.82 1.24
CA VAL A 125 16.16 11.76 0.87
C VAL A 125 15.53 10.46 1.36
N THR A 126 14.34 10.58 1.94
CA THR A 126 13.43 9.47 2.17
C THR A 126 12.08 9.76 1.52
N ILE A 127 11.47 8.74 0.91
CA ILE A 127 10.13 8.82 0.34
C ILE A 127 9.22 7.77 0.96
N SER A 128 8.08 8.20 1.49
CA SER A 128 6.95 7.34 1.87
C SER A 128 6.04 7.10 0.67
N ALA A 129 5.00 6.28 0.84
CA ALA A 129 3.95 6.17 -0.16
C ALA A 129 2.58 5.90 0.46
N HIS A 130 1.73 6.91 0.41
CA HIS A 130 0.30 6.78 0.69
C HIS A 130 -0.44 6.51 -0.62
N TRP A 131 -0.74 5.23 -0.85
CA TRP A 131 -1.30 4.74 -2.10
C TRP A 131 -2.83 4.72 -2.12
N ASN A 132 -3.45 5.12 -3.23
CA ASN A 132 -4.84 4.77 -3.49
C ASN A 132 -5.08 3.26 -3.38
N ASN A 133 -6.30 2.88 -3.00
CA ASN A 133 -6.71 1.49 -2.95
C ASN A 133 -6.86 0.97 -4.40
N PRO A 134 -6.04 0.01 -4.88
CA PRO A 134 -6.06 -0.33 -6.29
C PRO A 134 -7.35 -1.02 -6.75
N LYS A 135 -8.16 -1.57 -5.83
CA LYS A 135 -9.46 -2.20 -6.16
C LYS A 135 -10.54 -1.15 -6.43
N THR A 136 -10.69 -0.21 -5.51
CA THR A 136 -11.79 0.77 -5.53
C THR A 136 -11.42 2.08 -6.22
N GLY A 137 -10.12 2.40 -6.32
CA GLY A 137 -9.63 3.72 -6.71
C GLY A 137 -9.77 4.78 -5.60
N GLY A 138 -10.26 4.39 -4.42
CA GLY A 138 -10.37 5.26 -3.24
C GLY A 138 -9.00 5.62 -2.67
N ASN A 139 -8.97 6.53 -1.69
CA ASN A 139 -7.72 7.01 -1.10
C ASN A 139 -7.02 5.93 -0.22
N TYR A 140 -5.85 6.21 0.33
CA TYR A 140 -5.11 5.30 1.21
C TYR A 140 -5.91 4.82 2.45
N ASP A 141 -6.88 5.62 2.89
CA ASP A 141 -7.80 5.34 4.00
C ASP A 141 -9.10 4.65 3.56
N ASP A 142 -9.29 4.41 2.26
CA ASP A 142 -10.24 3.41 1.78
C ASP A 142 -9.67 2.03 2.08
N THR A 143 -10.14 1.46 3.19
CA THR A 143 -9.64 0.23 3.76
C THR A 143 -10.24 -1.04 3.16
N THR A 144 -10.94 -0.93 2.02
CA THR A 144 -11.46 -2.11 1.29
C THR A 144 -10.35 -3.14 1.05
N ARG A 145 -10.57 -4.39 1.49
CA ARG A 145 -9.54 -5.44 1.41
C ARG A 145 -9.15 -5.73 -0.04
N VAL A 146 -7.84 -5.71 -0.30
CA VAL A 146 -7.27 -5.90 -1.64
C VAL A 146 -5.91 -6.60 -1.68
N ALA A 147 -5.21 -6.73 -0.55
CA ALA A 147 -3.79 -7.14 -0.52
C ALA A 147 -3.49 -8.44 -1.29
N ARG A 148 -4.38 -9.44 -1.20
CA ARG A 148 -4.26 -10.72 -1.90
C ARG A 148 -4.39 -10.56 -3.41
N GLU A 149 -5.35 -9.76 -3.85
CA GLU A 149 -5.65 -9.52 -5.26
C GLU A 149 -4.58 -8.66 -5.96
N LEU A 150 -3.63 -8.09 -5.21
CA LEU A 150 -2.46 -7.38 -5.75
C LEU A 150 -1.26 -8.30 -6.05
N LEU A 151 -1.22 -9.50 -5.47
CA LEU A 151 -0.12 -10.45 -5.66
C LEU A 151 -0.13 -11.04 -7.09
N PRO A 152 0.99 -11.62 -7.55
CA PRO A 152 1.06 -12.27 -8.86
C PRO A 152 -0.08 -13.26 -9.12
N GLY A 153 -0.83 -13.06 -10.21
CA GLY A 153 -2.04 -13.80 -10.57
C GLY A 153 -3.34 -13.23 -10.00
N GLY A 154 -3.28 -12.18 -9.19
CA GLY A 154 -4.44 -11.46 -8.69
C GLY A 154 -5.00 -10.45 -9.69
N GLU A 155 -6.30 -10.18 -9.60
CA GLU A 155 -7.07 -9.30 -10.49
C GLU A 155 -6.51 -7.87 -10.59
N TYR A 156 -5.96 -7.33 -9.49
CA TYR A 156 -5.49 -5.96 -9.40
C TYR A 156 -3.95 -5.83 -9.43
N SER A 157 -3.23 -6.92 -9.71
CA SER A 157 -1.76 -6.93 -9.79
C SER A 157 -1.20 -5.92 -10.80
N GLY A 158 -1.80 -5.81 -11.99
CA GLY A 158 -1.40 -4.82 -13.00
C GLY A 158 -1.60 -3.36 -12.57
N ARG A 159 -2.59 -3.08 -11.73
CA ARG A 159 -2.81 -1.72 -11.17
C ARG A 159 -1.68 -1.37 -10.20
N LEU A 160 -1.32 -2.29 -9.30
CA LEU A 160 -0.15 -2.10 -8.44
C LEU A 160 1.13 -1.91 -9.26
N ASN A 161 1.32 -2.68 -10.32
CA ASN A 161 2.50 -2.56 -11.20
C ASN A 161 2.61 -1.17 -11.84
N THR A 162 1.48 -0.59 -12.25
CA THR A 162 1.43 0.77 -12.79
C THR A 162 1.82 1.81 -11.72
N MET A 163 1.40 1.61 -10.48
CA MET A 163 1.80 2.49 -9.37
C MET A 163 3.31 2.37 -9.10
N LEU A 164 3.85 1.15 -9.09
CA LEU A 164 5.27 0.88 -8.92
C LEU A 164 6.13 1.38 -10.09
N ASP A 165 5.59 1.42 -11.31
CA ASP A 165 6.26 1.99 -12.47
C ASP A 165 6.53 3.49 -12.30
N GLY A 166 5.59 4.24 -11.68
CA GLY A 166 5.83 5.64 -11.33
C GLY A 166 6.91 5.82 -10.28
N ILE A 167 6.94 4.93 -9.26
CA ILE A 167 8.01 4.93 -8.24
C ILE A 167 9.37 4.62 -8.89
N ALA A 168 9.42 3.66 -9.81
CA ALA A 168 10.63 3.34 -10.57
C ALA A 168 11.09 4.53 -11.43
N ALA A 169 10.16 5.28 -12.03
CA ALA A 169 10.47 6.49 -12.80
C ALA A 169 11.10 7.58 -11.91
N VAL A 170 10.62 7.79 -10.68
CA VAL A 170 11.26 8.70 -9.71
C VAL A 170 12.71 8.28 -9.44
N ALA A 171 12.92 6.99 -9.17
CA ALA A 171 14.24 6.45 -8.87
C ALA A 171 15.20 6.59 -10.06
N GLU A 172 14.73 6.28 -11.27
CA GLU A 172 15.49 6.41 -12.51
C GLU A 172 15.89 7.87 -12.76
N GLN A 173 14.95 8.82 -12.59
CA GLN A 173 15.16 10.22 -12.94
C GLN A 173 15.96 11.00 -11.88
N SER A 174 16.05 10.50 -10.64
CA SER A 174 16.78 11.13 -9.54
C SER A 174 18.30 11.00 -9.71
N LYS A 175 18.89 11.92 -10.47
CA LYS A 175 20.33 11.94 -10.78
C LYS A 175 20.94 13.30 -10.48
N ARG A 176 22.20 13.30 -10.05
CA ARG A 176 23.06 14.49 -10.06
C ARG A 176 23.29 14.95 -11.50
N ALA A 177 23.77 16.19 -11.66
CA ALA A 177 24.08 16.77 -12.97
C ALA A 177 25.12 15.98 -13.79
N ASP A 178 25.96 15.18 -13.13
CA ASP A 178 26.94 14.29 -13.79
C ASP A 178 26.38 12.91 -14.17
N GLY A 179 25.09 12.66 -13.91
CA GLY A 179 24.40 11.40 -14.18
C GLY A 179 24.46 10.37 -13.05
N THR A 180 25.14 10.67 -11.94
CA THR A 180 25.19 9.79 -10.76
C THR A 180 23.79 9.64 -10.16
N GLN A 181 23.32 8.41 -9.98
CA GLN A 181 22.02 8.16 -9.33
C GLN A 181 22.08 8.54 -7.85
N ILE A 182 21.06 9.26 -7.38
CA ILE A 182 20.95 9.70 -5.99
C ILE A 182 20.34 8.57 -5.16
N PRO A 183 20.99 8.16 -4.05
CA PRO A 183 20.41 7.21 -3.11
C PRO A 183 19.14 7.74 -2.44
N ILE A 184 18.12 6.89 -2.34
CA ILE A 184 16.82 7.24 -1.77
C ILE A 184 16.41 6.14 -0.78
N ILE A 185 15.91 6.53 0.40
CA ILE A 185 15.27 5.60 1.34
C ILE A 185 13.79 5.51 0.96
N PHE A 186 13.34 4.37 0.44
CA PHE A 186 11.94 4.14 0.08
C PHE A 186 11.23 3.34 1.19
N ARG A 187 10.11 3.87 1.69
CA ARG A 187 9.35 3.32 2.81
C ARG A 187 7.90 2.99 2.39
N PRO A 188 7.67 1.84 1.74
CA PRO A 188 6.32 1.40 1.35
C PRO A 188 5.57 0.78 2.52
N LEU A 189 4.23 0.82 2.47
CA LEU A 189 3.35 0.04 3.34
C LEU A 189 3.60 0.24 4.84
N HIS A 190 3.86 1.47 5.28
CA HIS A 190 4.15 1.84 6.67
C HIS A 190 2.94 1.74 7.59
N GLU A 191 3.17 1.71 8.90
CA GLU A 191 2.15 1.64 9.95
C GLU A 191 1.17 0.45 9.84
N ASN A 192 1.64 -0.65 9.28
CA ASN A 192 0.80 -1.81 8.96
C ASN A 192 0.24 -2.59 10.16
N THR A 193 0.70 -2.29 11.37
CA THR A 193 0.13 -2.77 12.62
C THR A 193 -1.19 -2.09 12.97
N GLY A 194 -1.48 -0.91 12.40
CA GLY A 194 -2.75 -0.21 12.50
C GLY A 194 -3.81 -0.73 11.53
N ASN A 195 -4.95 -0.04 11.47
CA ASN A 195 -6.12 -0.42 10.66
C ASN A 195 -6.66 0.71 9.76
N TRP A 196 -5.96 1.83 9.66
CA TRP A 196 -6.37 3.02 8.90
C TRP A 196 -5.89 3.03 7.44
N PHE A 197 -5.04 2.08 7.03
CA PHE A 197 -4.63 1.89 5.63
C PHE A 197 -5.09 0.52 5.12
N TRP A 198 -5.37 0.39 3.82
CA TRP A 198 -5.82 -0.90 3.24
C TRP A 198 -4.79 -2.04 3.32
N TRP A 199 -3.53 -1.74 3.67
CA TRP A 199 -2.50 -2.74 3.98
C TRP A 199 -2.30 -3.00 5.48
N GLY A 200 -3.15 -2.41 6.33
CA GLY A 200 -3.13 -2.59 7.78
C GLY A 200 -3.58 -3.98 8.23
N ALA A 201 -3.42 -4.28 9.52
CA ALA A 201 -3.54 -5.62 10.09
C ALA A 201 -4.95 -6.26 9.97
N THR A 202 -6.02 -5.47 9.85
CA THR A 202 -7.39 -5.97 9.58
C THR A 202 -7.62 -6.28 8.11
N HIS A 203 -6.76 -5.76 7.23
CA HIS A 203 -7.00 -5.69 5.79
C HIS A 203 -5.98 -6.51 5.00
N ALA A 204 -4.87 -6.88 5.63
CA ALA A 204 -3.89 -7.86 5.16
C ALA A 204 -3.46 -8.77 6.30
N THR A 205 -3.45 -10.09 6.07
CA THR A 205 -2.81 -11.04 6.99
C THR A 205 -1.31 -10.77 7.04
N ALA A 206 -0.63 -11.27 8.08
CA ALA A 206 0.81 -11.07 8.22
C ALA A 206 1.61 -11.62 7.03
N ASP A 207 1.17 -12.74 6.45
CA ASP A 207 1.86 -13.36 5.31
C ASP A 207 1.51 -12.66 3.98
N GLU A 208 0.29 -12.17 3.78
CA GLU A 208 -0.05 -11.30 2.65
C GLU A 208 0.77 -10.00 2.68
N TYR A 209 0.90 -9.36 3.85
CA TYR A 209 1.71 -8.15 3.99
C TYR A 209 3.18 -8.43 3.63
N LYS A 210 3.76 -9.51 4.18
CA LYS A 210 5.15 -9.89 3.87
C LYS A 210 5.32 -10.12 2.37
N GLU A 211 4.42 -10.86 1.73
CA GLU A 211 4.51 -11.12 0.30
C GLU A 211 4.28 -9.86 -0.54
N LEU A 212 3.38 -8.97 -0.14
CA LEU A 212 3.17 -7.70 -0.82
C LEU A 212 4.41 -6.80 -0.74
N PHE A 213 5.04 -6.69 0.44
CA PHE A 213 6.30 -5.95 0.59
C PHE A 213 7.42 -6.56 -0.24
N ARG A 214 7.59 -7.89 -0.18
CA ARG A 214 8.57 -8.63 -1.01
C ARG A 214 8.31 -8.40 -2.48
N TYR A 215 7.04 -8.38 -2.88
CA TYR A 215 6.63 -8.14 -4.27
C TYR A 215 6.99 -6.73 -4.72
N THR A 216 6.70 -5.70 -3.92
CA THR A 216 7.12 -4.32 -4.17
C THR A 216 8.63 -4.22 -4.40
N VAL A 217 9.44 -4.81 -3.50
CA VAL A 217 10.91 -4.83 -3.63
C VAL A 217 11.35 -5.58 -4.88
N ASN A 218 10.83 -6.79 -5.11
CA ASN A 218 11.17 -7.59 -6.28
C ASN A 218 10.82 -6.88 -7.59
N TYR A 219 9.66 -6.23 -7.66
CA TYR A 219 9.24 -5.51 -8.86
C TYR A 219 10.19 -4.34 -9.14
N LEU A 220 10.45 -3.48 -8.16
CA LEU A 220 11.34 -2.33 -8.31
C LEU A 220 12.78 -2.75 -8.60
N ARG A 221 13.34 -3.66 -7.81
CA ARG A 221 14.74 -4.10 -7.92
C ARG A 221 14.99 -4.99 -9.14
N ASP A 222 14.20 -6.04 -9.31
CA ASP A 222 14.51 -7.12 -10.26
C ASP A 222 13.87 -6.89 -11.64
N ILE A 223 12.66 -6.30 -11.68
CA ILE A 223 11.92 -6.10 -12.93
C ILE A 223 12.19 -4.70 -13.51
N LYS A 224 12.19 -3.67 -12.68
CA LYS A 224 12.44 -2.29 -13.10
C LYS A 224 13.90 -1.87 -13.02
N GLY A 225 14.77 -2.67 -12.41
CA GLY A 225 16.21 -2.40 -12.33
C GLY A 225 16.56 -1.19 -11.46
N VAL A 226 15.76 -0.92 -10.43
CA VAL A 226 16.01 0.17 -9.48
C VAL A 226 17.11 -0.25 -8.51
N HIS A 227 18.27 0.42 -8.61
CA HIS A 227 19.47 0.11 -7.82
C HIS A 227 19.91 1.24 -6.88
N ASN A 228 19.16 2.33 -6.79
CA ASN A 228 19.44 3.45 -5.92
C ASN A 228 18.54 3.54 -4.68
N PHE A 229 17.79 2.48 -4.36
CA PHE A 229 16.91 2.43 -3.18
C PHE A 229 17.55 1.71 -1.99
N LEU A 230 17.26 2.22 -0.80
CA LEU A 230 17.26 1.49 0.47
C LEU A 230 15.82 1.30 0.92
N TYR A 231 15.42 0.09 1.33
CA TYR A 231 14.02 -0.17 1.70
C TYR A 231 13.82 -0.09 3.21
N ALA A 232 12.88 0.74 3.65
CA ALA A 232 12.52 0.92 5.05
C ALA A 232 11.22 0.19 5.40
N TYR A 233 11.22 -0.49 6.54
CA TYR A 233 10.05 -1.14 7.13
C TYR A 233 9.75 -0.49 8.49
N SER A 234 8.57 0.11 8.63
CA SER A 234 8.15 0.82 9.84
C SER A 234 6.72 0.48 10.25
N PRO A 235 6.51 -0.53 11.11
CA PRO A 235 5.24 -0.68 11.80
C PRO A 235 4.99 0.52 12.73
N GLY A 236 3.73 0.76 13.09
CA GLY A 236 3.32 1.88 13.94
C GLY A 236 2.84 1.44 15.34
N GLY A 237 2.74 2.40 16.26
CA GLY A 237 2.13 2.20 17.60
C GLY A 237 2.93 1.32 18.57
N THR A 238 2.59 1.30 19.85
CA THR A 238 3.45 0.73 20.90
C THR A 238 3.71 -0.78 20.75
N LEU A 239 4.97 -1.18 20.69
CA LEU A 239 5.41 -2.58 20.60
C LEU A 239 5.88 -3.14 21.96
N ASP A 240 6.07 -2.25 22.94
CA ASP A 240 6.51 -2.57 24.30
C ASP A 240 7.82 -3.38 24.35
N GLY A 241 8.73 -3.11 23.42
CA GLY A 241 10.02 -3.78 23.25
C GLY A 241 9.91 -5.26 22.83
N ASP A 242 8.76 -5.71 22.34
CA ASP A 242 8.59 -7.09 21.88
C ASP A 242 9.06 -7.26 20.43
N ALA A 243 10.24 -7.85 20.28
CA ALA A 243 10.81 -8.15 18.96
C ALA A 243 9.93 -9.10 18.14
N ASN A 244 9.17 -10.01 18.75
CA ASN A 244 8.29 -10.91 18.00
C ASN A 244 7.09 -10.15 17.42
N ALA A 245 6.55 -9.19 18.17
CA ALA A 245 5.49 -8.31 17.69
C ALA A 245 5.97 -7.48 16.49
N TYR A 246 7.16 -6.87 16.59
CA TYR A 246 7.80 -6.15 15.48
C TYR A 246 8.06 -7.06 14.27
N LEU A 247 8.57 -8.27 14.50
CA LEU A 247 8.96 -9.18 13.43
C LEU A 247 7.78 -9.95 12.81
N LYS A 248 6.56 -9.85 13.37
CA LYS A 248 5.37 -10.57 12.91
C LYS A 248 5.09 -10.34 11.43
N THR A 249 5.25 -9.10 10.97
CA THR A 249 5.05 -8.70 9.56
C THR A 249 6.37 -8.37 8.84
N TYR A 250 7.51 -8.68 9.45
CA TYR A 250 8.83 -8.39 8.89
C TYR A 250 9.07 -9.18 7.58
N PRO A 251 9.32 -8.50 6.45
CA PRO A 251 9.50 -9.16 5.15
C PRO A 251 10.74 -10.06 5.07
N GLY A 252 11.74 -9.84 5.93
CA GLY A 252 12.98 -10.61 5.99
C GLY A 252 14.21 -9.79 5.59
N ASP A 253 15.39 -10.26 6.03
CA ASP A 253 16.68 -9.55 5.87
C ASP A 253 17.06 -9.27 4.40
N GLY A 254 16.48 -10.02 3.47
CA GLY A 254 16.67 -9.87 2.02
C GLY A 254 15.97 -8.64 1.42
N TYR A 255 15.01 -8.05 2.12
CA TYR A 255 14.08 -7.07 1.57
C TYR A 255 14.06 -5.74 2.33
N VAL A 256 14.65 -5.68 3.53
CA VAL A 256 14.65 -4.48 4.38
C VAL A 256 16.08 -4.05 4.67
N ASP A 257 16.37 -2.76 4.55
CA ASP A 257 17.63 -2.10 4.91
C ASP A 257 17.54 -1.30 6.21
N VAL A 258 16.39 -0.64 6.41
CA VAL A 258 16.12 0.25 7.55
C VAL A 258 14.99 -0.31 8.40
N LEU A 259 15.29 -0.62 9.66
CA LEU A 259 14.31 -0.92 10.69
C LEU A 259 13.81 0.41 11.26
N GLY A 260 12.59 0.76 10.90
CA GLY A 260 11.87 1.95 11.34
C GLY A 260 10.77 1.61 12.34
N TYR A 261 10.20 2.66 12.92
CA TYR A 261 9.07 2.64 13.83
C TYR A 261 8.41 4.03 13.86
N ASP A 262 7.08 4.07 13.92
CA ASP A 262 6.28 5.30 13.80
C ASP A 262 5.35 5.51 15.03
N THR A 263 5.44 6.67 15.69
CA THR A 263 4.59 7.00 16.86
C THR A 263 4.53 8.50 17.18
N TYR A 264 3.42 8.97 17.75
CA TYR A 264 3.18 10.39 18.02
C TYR A 264 2.77 10.63 19.48
N ASP A 265 3.29 11.71 20.08
CA ASP A 265 2.86 12.20 21.39
C ASP A 265 1.56 12.98 21.25
N ARG A 266 0.53 12.52 21.97
CA ARG A 266 -0.83 13.08 21.99
C ARG A 266 -1.23 13.59 23.36
N ASP A 267 -0.49 13.24 24.41
CA ASP A 267 -0.86 13.55 25.79
C ASP A 267 -0.38 14.95 26.16
N ASN A 268 -1.33 15.87 26.33
CA ASN A 268 -1.04 17.24 26.71
C ASN A 268 -1.30 17.54 28.20
N THR A 269 -1.41 16.50 29.05
CA THR A 269 -1.66 16.66 30.50
C THR A 269 -0.45 17.26 31.22
N LYS A 270 0.75 16.73 30.97
CA LYS A 270 2.02 17.17 31.57
C LYS A 270 2.79 18.11 30.65
N ASP A 271 3.73 18.85 31.24
CA ASP A 271 4.61 19.81 30.56
C ASP A 271 5.99 19.20 30.23
N ASP A 272 6.01 17.90 29.91
CA ASP A 272 7.20 17.13 29.54
C ASP A 272 6.80 15.94 28.66
N ALA A 273 7.75 15.29 27.96
CA ALA A 273 7.50 14.11 27.12
C ALA A 273 7.78 12.78 27.83
N SER A 274 8.04 12.77 29.15
CA SER A 274 8.65 11.62 29.84
C SER A 274 7.79 10.35 29.78
N ALA A 275 6.47 10.49 29.93
CA ALA A 275 5.53 9.37 29.89
C ALA A 275 5.43 8.73 28.50
N TRP A 276 5.56 9.53 27.44
CA TRP A 276 5.59 9.05 26.07
C TRP A 276 6.97 8.47 25.70
N LEU A 277 8.07 9.12 26.14
CA LEU A 277 9.43 8.68 25.85
C LEU A 277 9.78 7.32 26.48
N GLU A 278 9.24 6.98 27.65
CA GLU A 278 9.53 5.71 28.32
C GLU A 278 9.23 4.47 27.44
N PRO A 279 8.00 4.25 26.93
CA PRO A 279 7.72 3.15 26.02
C PRO A 279 8.44 3.30 24.67
N VAL A 280 8.57 4.52 24.13
CA VAL A 280 9.25 4.74 22.84
C VAL A 280 10.72 4.32 22.91
N MET A 281 11.44 4.62 24.00
CA MET A 281 12.83 4.19 24.16
C MET A 281 12.97 2.68 24.37
N LYS A 282 11.94 2.02 24.90
CA LYS A 282 11.90 0.55 24.97
C LYS A 282 11.85 -0.06 23.55
N ASP A 283 11.02 0.50 22.68
CA ASP A 283 10.89 0.09 21.28
C ASP A 283 12.17 0.40 20.49
N MET A 284 12.68 1.63 20.58
CA MET A 284 13.90 2.04 19.88
C MET A 284 15.13 1.23 20.29
N LYS A 285 15.22 0.82 21.56
CA LYS A 285 16.26 -0.11 22.01
C LYS A 285 16.12 -1.49 21.39
N MET A 286 14.90 -2.04 21.33
CA MET A 286 14.63 -3.31 20.65
C MET A 286 15.04 -3.24 19.17
N LEU A 287 14.71 -2.15 18.48
CA LEU A 287 15.12 -1.94 17.08
C LEU A 287 16.65 -1.88 16.93
N ASN A 288 17.36 -1.20 17.83
CA ASN A 288 18.84 -1.17 17.83
C ASN A 288 19.43 -2.58 17.98
N ASP A 289 18.87 -3.40 18.88
CA ASP A 289 19.30 -4.78 19.10
C ASP A 289 19.04 -5.66 17.85
N GLU A 290 17.86 -5.55 17.23
CA GLU A 290 17.52 -6.30 16.01
C GLU A 290 18.35 -5.84 14.80
N ALA A 291 18.54 -4.53 14.62
CA ALA A 291 19.36 -3.99 13.55
C ALA A 291 20.83 -4.43 13.69
N SER A 292 21.37 -4.43 14.91
CA SER A 292 22.73 -4.89 15.20
C SER A 292 22.92 -6.38 14.86
N LYS A 293 21.95 -7.24 15.21
CA LYS A 293 21.99 -8.68 14.90
C LYS A 293 22.00 -8.96 13.39
N ARG A 294 21.31 -8.10 12.62
CA ARG A 294 21.06 -8.29 11.17
C ARG A 294 22.01 -7.48 10.28
N GLY A 295 22.83 -6.61 10.88
CA GLY A 295 23.71 -5.67 10.19
C GLY A 295 22.95 -4.62 9.40
N LYS A 296 21.86 -4.09 9.96
CA LYS A 296 20.90 -3.17 9.34
C LYS A 296 20.94 -1.78 9.96
N ILE A 297 20.25 -0.83 9.34
CA ILE A 297 20.08 0.54 9.82
C ILE A 297 18.90 0.58 10.79
N VAL A 298 18.97 1.41 11.82
CA VAL A 298 17.82 1.76 12.68
C VAL A 298 17.48 3.23 12.51
N ALA A 299 16.20 3.55 12.42
CA ALA A 299 15.72 4.92 12.31
C ALA A 299 14.43 5.12 13.12
N PHE A 300 14.22 6.32 13.62
CA PHE A 300 12.91 6.74 14.10
C PHE A 300 12.17 7.38 12.91
N THR A 301 11.52 6.52 12.11
CA THR A 301 11.03 6.86 10.77
C THR A 301 9.92 7.88 10.78
N GLU A 302 9.09 7.91 11.81
CA GLU A 302 8.17 9.02 12.09
C GLU A 302 8.04 9.23 13.60
N PHE A 303 8.16 10.49 14.01
CA PHE A 303 7.82 10.93 15.35
C PHE A 303 7.19 12.31 15.32
N GLY A 304 6.47 12.69 16.36
CA GLY A 304 6.04 14.07 16.47
C GLY A 304 5.03 14.29 17.58
N ARG A 305 4.46 15.48 17.56
CA ARG A 305 3.39 15.89 18.47
C ARG A 305 2.13 16.10 17.64
N SER A 306 1.05 15.41 17.98
CA SER A 306 -0.23 15.54 17.25
C SER A 306 -1.36 16.03 18.16
N ASP A 307 -2.53 16.27 17.56
CA ASP A 307 -3.77 16.61 18.29
C ASP A 307 -3.61 17.81 19.23
N GLU A 308 -3.99 17.67 20.51
CA GLU A 308 -3.86 18.71 21.53
C GLU A 308 -2.41 19.05 21.86
N ARG A 309 -1.48 18.13 21.62
CA ARG A 309 -0.05 18.26 21.92
C ARG A 309 0.72 18.99 20.81
N GLY A 310 0.18 19.01 19.59
CA GLY A 310 0.80 19.64 18.42
C GLY A 310 1.01 21.16 18.55
N PHE A 311 1.88 21.73 17.71
CA PHE A 311 2.13 23.18 17.72
C PHE A 311 0.89 23.94 17.22
N LYS A 312 0.49 24.99 17.93
CA LYS A 312 -0.70 25.79 17.62
C LYS A 312 -0.34 27.27 17.46
N LYS A 313 -1.14 27.98 16.67
CA LYS A 313 -0.93 29.41 16.39
C LYS A 313 -1.21 30.30 17.61
N ASP A 314 -2.30 30.01 18.31
CA ASP A 314 -2.86 30.89 19.34
C ASP A 314 -2.88 30.26 20.74
N THR A 315 -2.14 29.16 20.95
CA THR A 315 -2.06 28.45 22.24
C THR A 315 -0.60 28.27 22.63
N PRO A 316 -0.20 28.61 23.87
CA PRO A 316 1.15 28.40 24.35
C PRO A 316 1.58 26.93 24.26
N THR A 317 2.80 26.70 23.80
CA THR A 317 3.36 25.36 23.67
C THR A 317 3.80 24.83 25.03
N LYS A 318 3.23 23.71 25.45
CA LYS A 318 3.78 22.88 26.54
C LYS A 318 4.99 22.09 26.07
N ASP A 319 5.93 21.79 26.95
CA ASP A 319 7.17 21.08 26.65
C ASP A 319 7.90 21.66 25.42
N LYS A 320 8.51 22.82 25.59
CA LYS A 320 9.25 23.44 24.48
C LYS A 320 10.55 22.68 24.17
N GLN A 321 10.96 21.75 25.04
CA GLN A 321 12.23 21.03 24.94
C GLN A 321 12.11 19.67 24.24
N PHE A 322 10.89 19.23 23.90
CA PHE A 322 10.56 17.99 23.19
C PHE A 322 11.66 17.42 22.29
N PHE A 323 12.13 18.16 21.28
CA PHE A 323 13.14 17.66 20.34
C PHE A 323 14.50 17.38 20.98
N THR A 324 14.91 18.20 21.96
CA THR A 324 16.12 17.97 22.74
C THR A 324 15.95 16.73 23.63
N GLU A 325 14.79 16.55 24.26
CA GLU A 325 14.51 15.37 25.08
C GLU A 325 14.56 14.08 24.26
N VAL A 326 13.93 14.06 23.08
CA VAL A 326 13.96 12.92 22.14
C VAL A 326 15.40 12.60 21.72
N ARG A 327 16.18 13.60 21.28
CA ARG A 327 17.59 13.40 20.88
C ARG A 327 18.44 12.81 22.00
N ASP A 328 18.28 13.34 23.21
CA ASP A 328 19.07 12.90 24.36
C ASP A 328 18.68 11.50 24.80
N ALA A 329 17.39 11.17 24.76
CA ALA A 329 16.88 9.83 25.01
C ALA A 329 17.41 8.82 23.98
N LEU A 330 17.35 9.14 22.68
CA LEU A 330 17.93 8.31 21.61
C LEU A 330 19.44 8.11 21.81
N SER A 331 20.18 9.18 22.09
CA SER A 331 21.64 9.11 22.31
C SER A 331 22.01 8.21 23.48
N LYS A 332 21.14 8.10 24.48
CA LYS A 332 21.34 7.30 25.69
C LYS A 332 20.89 5.85 25.53
N ASP A 333 19.68 5.63 25.02
CA ASP A 333 18.99 4.34 25.08
C ASP A 333 18.93 3.62 23.71
N ALA A 334 19.15 4.35 22.61
CA ALA A 334 19.09 3.85 21.22
C ALA A 334 20.20 4.48 20.34
N PRO A 335 21.49 4.34 20.71
CA PRO A 335 22.58 5.19 20.23
C PRO A 335 22.94 5.07 18.74
N ASN A 336 22.48 4.02 18.04
CA ASN A 336 22.76 3.83 16.62
C ASN A 336 21.63 4.34 15.71
N THR A 337 20.64 5.05 16.27
CA THR A 337 19.55 5.67 15.50
C THR A 337 20.10 6.64 14.47
N ALA A 338 19.97 6.30 13.19
CA ALA A 338 20.60 7.01 12.08
C ALA A 338 19.94 8.36 11.78
N TYR A 339 18.61 8.40 11.87
CA TYR A 339 17.81 9.61 11.76
C TYR A 339 16.51 9.52 12.57
N MET A 340 15.94 10.69 12.85
CA MET A 340 14.61 10.89 13.44
C MET A 340 13.83 11.87 12.57
N MET A 341 12.69 11.47 12.00
CA MET A 341 11.93 12.29 11.06
C MET A 341 10.57 12.70 11.62
N THR A 342 10.28 14.00 11.60
CA THR A 342 8.96 14.55 11.96
C THR A 342 8.12 14.86 10.73
N TRP A 343 6.81 15.09 10.92
CA TRP A 343 5.86 15.28 9.83
C TRP A 343 5.81 16.73 9.28
N ALA A 344 4.92 16.95 8.33
CA ALA A 344 4.86 18.17 7.51
C ALA A 344 4.06 19.30 8.17
N ASN A 345 4.49 20.55 7.94
CA ASN A 345 3.76 21.74 8.38
C ASN A 345 2.69 22.17 7.36
N PHE A 346 1.66 21.35 7.17
CA PHE A 346 0.57 21.63 6.22
C PHE A 346 -0.25 22.88 6.57
N GLY A 347 -0.21 23.34 7.82
CA GLY A 347 -0.99 24.48 8.28
C GLY A 347 -2.47 24.15 8.36
N GLY A 348 -3.34 24.98 7.77
CA GLY A 348 -4.79 24.85 7.90
C GLY A 348 -5.40 25.84 8.91
N SER A 349 -6.56 25.50 9.47
CA SER A 349 -7.27 26.36 10.42
C SER A 349 -8.12 25.55 11.41
N GLY A 350 -8.41 26.15 12.58
CA GLY A 350 -9.24 25.53 13.60
C GLY A 350 -8.64 24.21 14.13
N SER A 351 -9.50 23.20 14.28
CA SER A 351 -9.09 21.85 14.70
C SER A 351 -8.22 21.13 13.66
N ASN A 352 -8.26 21.55 12.39
CA ASN A 352 -7.53 20.94 11.29
C ASN A 352 -6.13 21.56 11.09
N PHE A 353 -5.69 22.45 12.00
CA PHE A 353 -4.35 23.02 11.92
C PHE A 353 -3.28 21.97 12.29
N GLN A 354 -2.36 21.70 11.37
CA GLN A 354 -1.30 20.71 11.48
C GLN A 354 0.09 21.36 11.34
N ALA A 355 0.89 21.23 12.40
CA ALA A 355 2.29 21.66 12.44
C ALA A 355 3.07 20.74 13.38
N TYR A 356 4.17 20.19 12.89
CA TYR A 356 4.98 19.18 13.59
C TYR A 356 6.40 19.68 13.91
N THR A 357 6.74 20.91 13.49
CA THR A 357 7.80 21.72 14.06
C THR A 357 7.25 23.10 14.45
N PRO A 358 7.94 23.84 15.34
CA PRO A 358 7.75 25.28 15.43
C PRO A 358 8.05 25.97 14.09
N TRP A 359 7.71 27.25 14.01
CA TRP A 359 8.05 28.14 12.91
C TRP A 359 8.51 29.49 13.47
N LYS A 360 9.04 30.35 12.61
CA LYS A 360 9.57 31.66 13.03
C LYS A 360 8.49 32.52 13.71
N GLY A 361 8.79 32.99 14.92
CA GLY A 361 7.88 33.74 15.78
C GLY A 361 6.96 32.90 16.67
N GLN A 362 7.00 31.57 16.55
CA GLN A 362 6.26 30.64 17.41
C GLN A 362 6.96 30.52 18.79
N ASP A 363 6.22 30.24 19.85
CA ASP A 363 6.71 30.39 21.23
C ASP A 363 7.72 29.31 21.70
N ALA A 364 7.92 28.24 20.93
CA ALA A 364 8.95 27.20 21.10
C ALA A 364 10.11 27.32 20.08
N GLU A 365 10.13 28.37 19.25
CA GLU A 365 11.25 28.66 18.33
C GLU A 365 12.61 28.68 19.05
N PRO A 366 12.81 29.35 20.20
CA PRO A 366 14.13 29.44 20.83
C PRO A 366 14.71 28.07 21.21
N GLU A 367 13.88 27.19 21.76
CA GLU A 367 14.27 25.83 22.15
C GLU A 367 14.55 24.95 20.93
N PHE A 368 13.77 25.10 19.85
CA PHE A 368 14.06 24.40 18.60
C PHE A 368 15.37 24.86 17.95
N VAL A 369 15.65 26.18 17.96
CA VAL A 369 16.93 26.73 17.48
C VAL A 369 18.10 26.22 18.32
N GLN A 370 17.91 26.03 19.64
CA GLN A 370 18.91 25.42 20.50
C GLN A 370 19.13 23.95 20.15
N PHE A 371 18.06 23.17 19.94
CA PHE A 371 18.13 21.80 19.45
C PHE A 371 18.92 21.72 18.13
N ALA A 372 18.55 22.54 17.15
CA ALA A 372 19.16 22.60 15.83
C ALA A 372 20.68 22.92 15.84
N ASN A 373 21.13 23.68 16.84
CA ASN A 373 22.54 24.07 16.99
C ASN A 373 23.32 23.22 17.97
N SER A 374 22.70 22.20 18.57
CA SER A 374 23.36 21.34 19.56
C SER A 374 24.38 20.36 18.95
N SER A 375 24.23 20.03 17.67
CA SER A 375 25.13 19.15 16.93
C SER A 375 25.07 19.47 15.44
N ASP A 376 26.22 19.47 14.78
CA ASP A 376 26.29 19.69 13.32
C ASP A 376 25.75 18.48 12.53
N LYS A 377 25.61 17.31 13.17
CA LYS A 377 25.05 16.09 12.54
C LYS A 377 23.53 16.12 12.39
N LEU A 378 22.84 16.97 13.14
CA LEU A 378 21.38 17.07 13.06
C LEU A 378 20.89 17.63 11.72
N MET A 379 21.70 18.45 11.05
CA MET A 379 21.29 19.26 9.90
C MET A 379 22.01 18.86 8.61
N ALA A 380 21.49 19.35 7.49
CA ALA A 380 22.06 19.10 6.17
C ALA A 380 23.53 19.54 6.10
N SER A 381 24.36 18.70 5.50
CA SER A 381 25.78 18.96 5.34
C SER A 381 26.35 18.10 4.20
N PRO A 382 27.47 18.51 3.57
CA PRO A 382 28.12 17.69 2.55
C PRO A 382 28.50 16.28 3.02
N GLU A 383 28.72 16.07 4.32
CA GLU A 383 29.06 14.76 4.90
C GLU A 383 27.89 13.76 4.86
N ASN A 384 26.64 14.24 4.84
CA ASN A 384 25.47 13.37 4.76
C ASN A 384 25.34 12.70 3.38
N VAL A 385 25.84 13.39 2.34
CA VAL A 385 25.74 12.98 0.93
C VAL A 385 27.13 12.66 0.33
N ASP A 386 28.11 12.39 1.18
CA ASP A 386 29.42 11.86 0.79
C ASP A 386 29.31 10.37 0.51
N TYR A 387 29.36 10.04 -0.78
CA TYR A 387 29.23 8.70 -1.30
C TYR A 387 30.55 8.07 -1.73
N SER A 388 31.68 8.67 -1.35
CA SER A 388 33.02 8.25 -1.80
C SER A 388 33.47 6.89 -1.25
N SER A 389 32.85 6.38 -0.17
CA SER A 389 33.25 5.13 0.49
C SER A 389 32.16 4.06 0.39
N ALA A 390 32.20 3.27 -0.68
CA ALA A 390 31.25 2.19 -0.92
C ALA A 390 31.82 0.83 -0.47
N PRO A 391 31.30 0.18 0.59
CA PRO A 391 31.72 -1.16 0.97
C PRO A 391 31.23 -2.21 -0.04
N ALA A 392 31.80 -3.41 0.08
CA ALA A 392 31.37 -4.58 -0.70
C ALA A 392 30.05 -5.15 -0.13
N VAL A 393 29.27 -5.81 -0.98
CA VAL A 393 28.03 -6.47 -0.53
C VAL A 393 28.33 -7.89 -0.08
N THR A 394 27.68 -8.31 1.02
CA THR A 394 27.71 -9.69 1.48
C THR A 394 26.92 -10.57 0.51
N ALA A 395 27.53 -11.63 0.01
CA ALA A 395 26.85 -12.60 -0.85
C ALA A 395 25.66 -13.25 -0.11
N ARG A 396 24.53 -13.41 -0.80
CA ARG A 396 23.33 -14.03 -0.25
C ARG A 396 23.13 -15.44 -0.80
N PRO A 397 22.66 -16.39 0.02
CA PRO A 397 22.21 -17.67 -0.50
C PRO A 397 20.95 -17.46 -1.33
N GLY A 398 20.81 -18.24 -2.40
CA GLY A 398 19.57 -18.29 -3.14
C GLY A 398 18.42 -18.79 -2.28
N ILE A 399 17.22 -18.24 -2.51
CA ILE A 399 16.01 -18.60 -1.79
C ILE A 399 14.87 -18.99 -2.74
N ALA A 400 13.89 -19.71 -2.22
CA ALA A 400 12.66 -20.06 -2.92
C ALA A 400 11.46 -19.96 -1.97
N ARG A 401 10.32 -19.46 -2.46
CA ARG A 401 9.06 -19.39 -1.70
C ARG A 401 7.86 -19.52 -2.62
N ILE A 402 6.75 -20.03 -2.09
CA ILE A 402 5.45 -19.95 -2.76
C ILE A 402 4.91 -18.53 -2.54
N VAL A 403 4.53 -17.86 -3.63
CA VAL A 403 3.96 -16.51 -3.62
C VAL A 403 2.44 -16.56 -3.70
N THR A 404 1.90 -17.41 -4.58
CA THR A 404 0.47 -17.74 -4.60
C THR A 404 0.31 -19.27 -4.73
N PRO A 405 -0.58 -19.90 -3.95
CA PRO A 405 -1.37 -19.30 -2.86
C PRO A 405 -0.50 -18.88 -1.66
N VAL A 406 -0.95 -17.87 -0.92
CA VAL A 406 -0.28 -17.45 0.32
C VAL A 406 -0.63 -18.38 1.49
N ASN A 407 0.17 -18.35 2.55
CA ASN A 407 -0.09 -19.16 3.74
C ASN A 407 -1.44 -18.76 4.39
N SER A 408 -2.19 -19.77 4.82
CA SER A 408 -3.56 -19.71 5.32
C SER A 408 -4.61 -19.27 4.30
N GLU A 409 -4.29 -19.20 3.00
CA GLU A 409 -5.27 -18.86 1.97
C GLU A 409 -6.36 -19.93 1.88
N ARG A 410 -7.62 -19.47 1.75
CA ARG A 410 -8.76 -20.32 1.45
C ARG A 410 -8.97 -20.40 -0.06
N VAL A 411 -9.00 -21.61 -0.59
CA VAL A 411 -9.16 -21.88 -2.01
C VAL A 411 -10.46 -22.65 -2.23
N THR A 412 -11.37 -22.04 -3.00
CA THR A 412 -12.68 -22.62 -3.33
C THR A 412 -12.74 -23.19 -4.75
N THR A 413 -11.70 -22.93 -5.56
CA THR A 413 -11.60 -23.40 -6.94
C THR A 413 -10.96 -24.78 -7.01
N ASN A 414 -11.41 -25.60 -7.96
CA ASN A 414 -10.85 -26.94 -8.17
C ASN A 414 -9.41 -26.94 -8.72
N THR A 415 -9.07 -25.86 -9.40
CA THR A 415 -7.75 -25.64 -9.99
C THR A 415 -7.05 -24.55 -9.18
N ILE A 416 -5.89 -24.88 -8.64
CA ILE A 416 -5.07 -23.96 -7.84
C ILE A 416 -3.82 -23.59 -8.63
N PRO A 417 -3.70 -22.34 -9.11
CA PRO A 417 -2.46 -21.87 -9.69
C PRO A 417 -1.41 -21.71 -8.59
N VAL A 418 -0.22 -22.24 -8.83
CA VAL A 418 0.92 -22.18 -7.90
C VAL A 418 2.03 -21.36 -8.56
N ARG A 419 2.45 -20.29 -7.90
CA ARG A 419 3.60 -19.47 -8.30
C ARG A 419 4.68 -19.55 -7.23
N VAL A 420 5.86 -19.99 -7.61
CA VAL A 420 7.06 -20.02 -6.76
C VAL A 420 8.03 -18.96 -7.27
N LYS A 421 8.52 -18.10 -6.38
CA LYS A 421 9.56 -17.12 -6.70
C LYS A 421 10.90 -17.61 -6.16
N VAL A 422 11.92 -17.54 -7.01
CA VAL A 422 13.32 -17.66 -6.60
C VAL A 422 14.00 -16.29 -6.64
N ASP A 423 14.80 -16.01 -5.62
CA ASP A 423 15.60 -14.78 -5.51
C ASP A 423 17.06 -15.14 -5.23
N ASP A 424 17.99 -14.28 -5.65
CA ASP A 424 19.44 -14.47 -5.50
C ASP A 424 19.97 -15.78 -6.15
N VAL A 425 19.29 -16.26 -7.20
CA VAL A 425 19.62 -17.50 -7.92
C VAL A 425 19.82 -17.24 -9.41
N ASN A 426 20.92 -17.75 -9.96
CA ASN A 426 21.06 -17.88 -11.41
C ASN A 426 20.16 -19.03 -11.89
N ILE A 427 19.13 -18.72 -12.67
CA ILE A 427 18.14 -19.69 -13.18
C ILE A 427 18.79 -20.85 -13.94
N GLY A 428 19.90 -20.63 -14.65
CA GLY A 428 20.66 -21.69 -15.34
C GLY A 428 21.30 -22.72 -14.40
N LYS A 429 21.34 -22.44 -13.09
CA LYS A 429 21.79 -23.39 -12.06
C LYS A 429 20.64 -24.19 -11.45
N LEU A 430 19.38 -23.91 -11.75
CA LEU A 430 18.27 -24.73 -11.31
C LEU A 430 18.27 -26.08 -12.03
N LYS A 431 17.95 -27.14 -11.28
CA LYS A 431 17.83 -28.49 -11.82
C LYS A 431 16.39 -28.73 -12.27
N PHE A 432 16.18 -28.77 -13.58
CA PHE A 432 14.94 -29.24 -14.19
C PHE A 432 15.09 -30.73 -14.52
N ASP A 433 14.32 -31.58 -13.86
CA ASP A 433 14.31 -33.00 -14.17
C ASP A 433 13.48 -33.29 -15.43
N ASN A 434 13.93 -34.27 -16.22
CA ASN A 434 13.25 -34.65 -17.45
C ASN A 434 11.98 -35.46 -17.09
N THR A 435 10.80 -34.92 -17.40
CA THR A 435 9.48 -35.34 -16.91
C THR A 435 8.97 -36.68 -17.46
N ASP A 436 9.72 -37.33 -18.34
CA ASP A 436 9.19 -38.43 -19.17
C ASP A 436 9.48 -39.84 -18.62
N LYS A 437 10.15 -40.00 -17.47
CA LYS A 437 10.46 -41.32 -16.89
C LYS A 437 10.42 -41.35 -15.35
N ALA A 438 9.65 -42.30 -14.80
CA ALA A 438 9.67 -42.64 -13.38
C ALA A 438 11.00 -43.29 -12.94
N PRO A 439 11.47 -43.11 -11.69
CA PRO A 439 10.83 -42.37 -10.59
C PRO A 439 11.00 -40.85 -10.72
N TYR A 440 9.88 -40.12 -10.55
CA TYR A 440 9.82 -38.66 -10.56
C TYR A 440 10.52 -38.09 -9.32
N THR A 441 11.85 -37.95 -9.35
CA THR A 441 12.47 -36.97 -8.46
C THR A 441 12.30 -35.63 -9.15
N ASN A 442 11.24 -34.87 -8.85
CA ASN A 442 11.13 -33.52 -9.40
C ASN A 442 11.99 -32.58 -8.55
N ALA A 443 13.19 -32.25 -9.03
CA ALA A 443 14.08 -31.29 -8.39
C ALA A 443 13.52 -29.86 -8.33
N THR A 444 12.51 -29.55 -9.17
CA THR A 444 11.83 -28.26 -9.22
C THR A 444 10.33 -28.53 -9.29
N ALA A 445 9.66 -28.52 -8.13
CA ALA A 445 8.23 -28.78 -7.98
C ALA A 445 7.68 -28.24 -6.66
N VAL A 446 6.35 -28.23 -6.51
CA VAL A 446 5.69 -28.17 -5.20
C VAL A 446 5.20 -29.56 -4.82
N VAL A 447 5.51 -30.00 -3.60
CA VAL A 447 5.10 -31.30 -3.07
C VAL A 447 4.00 -31.06 -2.05
N THR A 448 2.90 -31.81 -2.13
CA THR A 448 1.83 -31.75 -1.14
C THR A 448 2.00 -32.81 -0.06
N ASP A 449 1.29 -32.67 1.07
CA ASP A 449 1.21 -33.73 2.09
C ASP A 449 0.14 -34.80 1.77
N HIS A 450 -0.62 -34.63 0.70
CA HIS A 450 -1.56 -35.62 0.18
C HIS A 450 -0.85 -36.72 -0.61
N LYS A 451 -1.35 -37.96 -0.51
CA LYS A 451 -0.82 -39.12 -1.24
C LYS A 451 -1.82 -39.66 -2.24
N ASP A 452 -1.33 -39.94 -3.45
CA ASP A 452 -2.09 -40.59 -4.50
C ASP A 452 -2.42 -42.06 -4.18
N ALA A 453 -3.18 -42.71 -5.06
CA ALA A 453 -3.59 -44.10 -4.92
C ALA A 453 -2.41 -45.10 -4.84
N ASP A 454 -1.23 -44.72 -5.36
CA ASP A 454 0.00 -45.52 -5.33
C ASP A 454 0.83 -45.23 -4.07
N GLY A 455 0.40 -44.30 -3.21
CA GLY A 455 1.04 -43.93 -1.96
C GLY A 455 2.18 -42.91 -2.10
N ASN A 456 2.34 -42.30 -3.29
CA ASN A 456 3.31 -41.23 -3.54
C ASN A 456 2.70 -39.87 -3.19
N PHE A 457 3.52 -38.93 -2.75
CA PHE A 457 3.05 -37.57 -2.53
C PHE A 457 2.67 -36.91 -3.85
N VAL A 458 1.50 -36.28 -3.89
CA VAL A 458 1.07 -35.50 -5.06
C VAL A 458 2.06 -34.36 -5.25
N THR A 459 2.55 -34.21 -6.48
CA THR A 459 3.60 -33.26 -6.82
C THR A 459 3.17 -32.43 -8.02
N VAL A 460 3.27 -31.11 -7.89
CA VAL A 460 3.01 -30.13 -8.94
C VAL A 460 4.34 -29.79 -9.61
N PRO A 461 4.60 -30.26 -10.85
CA PRO A 461 5.79 -29.85 -11.58
C PRO A 461 5.72 -28.35 -11.86
N LEU A 462 6.86 -27.67 -11.75
CA LEU A 462 6.95 -26.24 -11.99
C LEU A 462 7.75 -25.97 -13.26
N THR A 463 7.29 -25.01 -14.04
CA THR A 463 7.97 -24.49 -15.23
C THR A 463 8.44 -23.08 -14.96
N TYR A 464 9.69 -22.76 -15.30
CA TYR A 464 10.15 -21.38 -15.25
C TYR A 464 9.39 -20.54 -16.28
N THR A 465 8.87 -19.40 -15.86
CA THR A 465 8.23 -18.43 -16.76
C THR A 465 9.16 -17.24 -17.01
N CYS A 466 9.14 -16.25 -16.12
CA CYS A 466 9.95 -15.04 -16.22
C CYS A 466 10.22 -14.43 -14.84
N ASN A 467 11.17 -13.49 -14.76
CA ASN A 467 11.44 -12.68 -13.57
C ASN A 467 11.71 -13.49 -12.28
N GLY A 468 12.23 -14.71 -12.42
CA GLY A 468 12.47 -15.62 -11.30
C GLY A 468 11.22 -16.37 -10.82
N TYR A 469 10.09 -16.29 -11.52
CA TYR A 469 8.90 -17.08 -11.22
C TYR A 469 8.94 -18.44 -11.90
N LEU A 470 8.44 -19.43 -11.17
CA LEU A 470 8.11 -20.74 -11.68
C LEU A 470 6.64 -21.01 -11.38
N THR A 471 5.91 -21.50 -12.38
CA THR A 471 4.48 -21.71 -12.27
C THR A 471 4.12 -23.17 -12.47
N GLY A 472 3.02 -23.57 -11.83
CA GLY A 472 2.41 -24.88 -12.00
C GLY A 472 0.95 -24.81 -11.57
N THR A 473 0.22 -25.89 -11.81
CA THR A 473 -1.21 -25.96 -11.52
C THR A 473 -1.51 -27.24 -10.78
N LEU A 474 -2.15 -27.12 -9.61
CA LEU A 474 -2.71 -28.26 -8.89
C LEU A 474 -4.19 -28.39 -9.25
N ASP A 475 -4.56 -29.54 -9.82
CA ASP A 475 -5.94 -29.92 -10.09
C ASP A 475 -6.38 -30.90 -8.99
N LEU A 476 -7.29 -30.46 -8.11
CA LEU A 476 -7.68 -31.20 -6.92
C LEU A 476 -8.42 -32.50 -7.28
N ASP A 477 -9.32 -32.46 -8.26
CA ASP A 477 -10.05 -33.65 -8.73
C ASP A 477 -9.11 -34.70 -9.30
N LYS A 478 -8.16 -34.30 -10.17
CA LYS A 478 -7.16 -35.21 -10.71
C LYS A 478 -6.24 -35.80 -9.63
N ALA A 479 -5.99 -35.02 -8.58
CA ALA A 479 -5.19 -35.45 -7.44
C ALA A 479 -5.98 -36.31 -6.42
N GLY A 480 -7.31 -36.41 -6.55
CA GLY A 480 -8.16 -37.11 -5.59
C GLY A 480 -8.33 -36.37 -4.26
N ILE A 481 -8.19 -35.03 -4.26
CA ILE A 481 -8.29 -34.17 -3.09
C ILE A 481 -9.69 -33.52 -3.05
N ALA A 482 -10.39 -33.65 -1.92
CA ALA A 482 -11.74 -33.12 -1.77
C ALA A 482 -11.77 -31.66 -1.28
N HIS A 483 -12.87 -30.95 -1.57
CA HIS A 483 -13.20 -29.62 -1.03
C HIS A 483 -13.93 -29.74 0.31
N ASP A 484 -13.27 -30.29 1.32
CA ASP A 484 -13.89 -30.73 2.57
C ASP A 484 -13.46 -29.91 3.80
N ASN A 485 -13.02 -28.66 3.60
CA ASN A 485 -12.45 -27.78 4.64
C ASN A 485 -11.13 -28.29 5.25
N ALA A 486 -10.52 -29.35 4.70
CA ALA A 486 -9.21 -29.79 5.11
C ALA A 486 -8.11 -28.76 4.79
N THR A 487 -7.05 -28.81 5.59
CA THR A 487 -5.79 -28.11 5.30
C THR A 487 -4.96 -28.97 4.35
N LEU A 488 -4.44 -28.36 3.30
CA LEU A 488 -3.44 -28.95 2.41
C LEU A 488 -2.11 -28.20 2.57
N ARG A 489 -1.01 -28.93 2.79
CA ARG A 489 0.32 -28.33 2.87
C ARG A 489 1.00 -28.36 1.51
N LEU A 490 1.59 -27.26 1.11
CA LEU A 490 2.34 -27.12 -0.14
C LEU A 490 3.78 -26.74 0.17
N THR A 491 4.75 -27.60 -0.14
CA THR A 491 6.17 -27.35 0.12
C THR A 491 6.93 -27.15 -1.20
N PRO A 492 7.58 -25.99 -1.43
CA PRO A 492 8.41 -25.79 -2.60
C PRO A 492 9.69 -26.62 -2.48
N ARG A 493 9.98 -27.40 -3.51
CA ARG A 493 11.21 -28.17 -3.65
C ARG A 493 11.96 -27.67 -4.86
N ILE A 494 12.88 -26.72 -4.64
CA ILE A 494 13.70 -26.10 -5.68
C ILE A 494 15.17 -26.44 -5.43
N VAL A 495 15.75 -27.26 -6.30
CA VAL A 495 17.10 -27.80 -6.14
C VAL A 495 18.03 -27.27 -7.23
N LEU A 496 19.24 -26.86 -6.84
CA LEU A 496 20.29 -26.45 -7.76
C LEU A 496 20.99 -27.67 -8.39
N ASN A 497 21.71 -27.47 -9.49
CA ASN A 497 22.47 -28.50 -10.19
C ASN A 497 23.55 -29.18 -9.33
N ASP A 498 24.00 -28.53 -8.25
CA ASP A 498 24.93 -29.09 -7.26
C ASP A 498 24.24 -29.90 -6.14
N GLY A 499 22.91 -30.00 -6.16
CA GLY A 499 22.10 -30.71 -5.18
C GLY A 499 21.63 -29.84 -4.01
N THR A 500 21.98 -28.56 -3.95
CA THR A 500 21.52 -27.64 -2.89
C THR A 500 20.01 -27.41 -3.00
N LEU A 501 19.28 -27.69 -1.93
CA LEU A 501 17.86 -27.35 -1.79
C LEU A 501 17.73 -25.92 -1.27
N LEU A 502 17.05 -25.05 -2.02
CA LEU A 502 16.79 -23.69 -1.61
C LEU A 502 15.82 -23.65 -0.41
N LYS A 503 15.99 -22.62 0.42
CA LYS A 503 15.17 -22.36 1.61
C LYS A 503 14.36 -21.08 1.40
N SER A 504 13.31 -20.90 2.19
CA SER A 504 12.59 -19.63 2.24
C SER A 504 13.42 -18.53 2.92
N PRO A 505 13.01 -17.24 2.79
CA PRO A 505 13.72 -16.12 3.42
C PRO A 505 14.00 -16.26 4.91
N ASP A 506 13.15 -16.96 5.65
CA ASP A 506 13.27 -17.23 7.09
C ASP A 506 14.11 -18.49 7.42
N GLY A 507 14.64 -19.16 6.40
CA GLY A 507 15.46 -20.38 6.54
C GLY A 507 14.66 -21.67 6.69
N THR A 508 13.32 -21.63 6.58
CA THR A 508 12.46 -22.83 6.59
C THR A 508 12.39 -23.48 5.19
N ASP A 509 11.57 -24.51 5.04
CA ASP A 509 11.34 -25.15 3.74
C ASP A 509 10.32 -24.41 2.86
N GLY A 510 9.80 -23.27 3.31
CA GLY A 510 8.85 -22.45 2.57
C GLY A 510 7.47 -23.08 2.43
N THR A 511 7.12 -24.05 3.29
CA THR A 511 5.79 -24.67 3.27
C THR A 511 4.70 -23.64 3.57
N VAL A 512 3.66 -23.62 2.74
CA VAL A 512 2.41 -22.89 3.02
C VAL A 512 1.29 -23.88 3.30
N GLU A 513 0.35 -23.48 4.15
CA GLU A 513 -0.86 -24.25 4.47
C GLU A 513 -2.06 -23.54 3.84
N ILE A 514 -2.86 -24.24 3.04
CA ILE A 514 -4.08 -23.67 2.44
C ILE A 514 -5.31 -24.43 2.93
N LYS A 515 -6.46 -23.75 2.96
CA LYS A 515 -7.76 -24.33 3.32
C LYS A 515 -8.59 -24.60 2.07
N LEU A 516 -9.10 -25.81 1.93
CA LEU A 516 -9.84 -26.23 0.74
C LEU A 516 -11.35 -26.13 0.93
N GLY A 517 -12.04 -25.53 -0.03
CA GLY A 517 -13.50 -25.42 -0.04
C GLY A 517 -14.05 -24.19 0.69
N GLU A 518 -15.36 -24.02 0.54
CA GLU A 518 -16.12 -22.90 1.11
C GLU A 518 -16.00 -22.87 2.63
N ALA A 519 -15.84 -21.67 3.17
CA ALA A 519 -15.88 -21.48 4.62
C ALA A 519 -17.21 -22.01 5.17
N PRO A 520 -17.22 -22.63 6.37
CA PRO A 520 -18.48 -23.00 7.01
C PRO A 520 -19.42 -21.80 7.06
N ALA A 521 -20.68 -21.99 6.64
CA ALA A 521 -21.66 -20.93 6.65
C ALA A 521 -21.92 -20.50 8.11
N VAL A 522 -21.46 -19.30 8.46
CA VAL A 522 -21.80 -18.66 9.72
C VAL A 522 -23.22 -18.12 9.57
N ALA A 523 -24.10 -18.42 10.53
CA ALA A 523 -25.47 -17.95 10.49
C ALA A 523 -25.50 -16.41 10.44
N GLU A 524 -26.41 -15.83 9.67
CA GLU A 524 -26.46 -14.38 9.45
C GLU A 524 -26.64 -13.56 10.73
N ASN A 525 -27.21 -14.16 11.78
CA ASN A 525 -27.35 -13.53 13.08
C ASN A 525 -26.11 -13.70 13.98
N VAL A 526 -25.07 -14.42 13.58
CA VAL A 526 -23.85 -14.57 14.38
C VAL A 526 -22.91 -13.43 14.04
N ILE A 527 -22.55 -12.64 15.04
CA ILE A 527 -21.47 -11.68 14.93
C ILE A 527 -20.18 -12.49 14.96
N ASP A 528 -19.93 -13.21 16.06
CA ASP A 528 -18.83 -14.16 16.20
C ASP A 528 -19.11 -15.19 17.30
N ASP A 529 -18.86 -16.46 17.01
CA ASP A 529 -18.84 -17.56 17.98
C ASP A 529 -17.43 -18.09 18.24
N PHE A 530 -16.41 -17.55 17.55
CA PHE A 530 -15.00 -17.92 17.61
C PHE A 530 -14.67 -19.36 17.20
N ASP A 531 -15.67 -20.13 16.75
CA ASP A 531 -15.53 -21.53 16.35
C ASP A 531 -14.95 -21.69 14.94
N SER A 532 -15.09 -20.66 14.11
CA SER A 532 -14.60 -20.66 12.73
C SER A 532 -13.08 -20.46 12.60
N TYR A 533 -12.41 -20.08 13.69
CA TYR A 533 -10.96 -19.83 13.70
C TYR A 533 -10.17 -21.07 14.10
N ASP A 534 -9.23 -21.47 13.24
CA ASP A 534 -8.36 -22.62 13.51
C ASP A 534 -7.29 -22.34 14.57
N ASN A 535 -6.84 -21.07 14.68
CA ASN A 535 -5.74 -20.65 15.54
C ASN A 535 -5.78 -19.13 15.80
N ASN A 536 -4.87 -18.66 16.65
CA ASN A 536 -4.77 -17.24 17.02
C ASN A 536 -4.42 -16.32 15.83
N ASP A 537 -3.75 -16.82 14.79
CA ASP A 537 -3.42 -15.98 13.62
C ASP A 537 -4.66 -15.74 12.75
N ALA A 538 -5.52 -16.74 12.59
CA ALA A 538 -6.83 -16.59 11.94
C ALA A 538 -7.72 -15.61 12.72
N LEU A 539 -7.76 -15.72 14.05
CA LEU A 539 -8.46 -14.79 14.93
C LEU A 539 -7.93 -13.36 14.78
N ASN A 540 -6.61 -13.17 14.89
CA ASN A 540 -5.96 -11.86 14.83
C ASN A 540 -5.95 -11.24 13.43
N SER A 541 -6.32 -12.00 12.39
CA SER A 541 -6.57 -11.48 11.04
C SER A 541 -7.99 -10.93 10.91
N ALA A 542 -8.94 -11.45 11.69
CA ALA A 542 -10.30 -10.93 11.75
C ALA A 542 -10.44 -9.75 12.74
N TYR A 543 -9.69 -9.77 13.84
CA TYR A 543 -9.67 -8.74 14.87
C TYR A 543 -8.32 -8.05 14.96
N SER A 544 -8.27 -6.74 14.67
CA SER A 544 -7.06 -5.96 14.90
C SER A 544 -7.00 -5.42 16.32
N PRO A 545 -5.80 -5.40 16.94
CA PRO A 545 -5.58 -4.68 18.18
C PRO A 545 -5.81 -3.18 17.96
N ASN A 546 -6.57 -2.58 18.87
CA ASN A 546 -6.70 -1.14 19.04
C ASN A 546 -6.23 -0.79 20.46
N ASN A 547 -5.03 -0.22 20.56
CA ASN A 547 -4.28 -0.07 21.80
C ASN A 547 -4.11 -1.41 22.54
N GLY A 548 -3.64 -2.46 21.85
CA GLY A 548 -3.51 -3.81 22.39
C GLY A 548 -2.39 -4.60 21.73
N LYS A 549 -2.06 -5.79 22.26
CA LYS A 549 -1.10 -6.72 21.65
C LYS A 549 -1.84 -7.90 21.07
N SER A 550 -1.52 -8.35 19.86
CA SER A 550 -2.17 -9.56 19.30
C SER A 550 -2.06 -10.82 20.20
N ALA A 551 -1.04 -10.89 21.07
CA ALA A 551 -0.90 -11.95 22.08
C ALA A 551 -1.91 -11.88 23.24
N PHE A 552 -2.66 -10.78 23.36
CA PHE A 552 -3.67 -10.53 24.39
C PHE A 552 -5.09 -10.82 23.88
N PHE A 553 -5.24 -11.32 22.65
CA PHE A 553 -6.52 -11.76 22.10
C PHE A 553 -6.35 -13.15 21.51
N THR A 554 -6.76 -14.17 22.28
CA THR A 554 -6.41 -15.56 21.98
C THR A 554 -7.60 -16.48 22.06
N LEU A 555 -7.61 -17.51 21.22
CA LEU A 555 -8.60 -18.57 21.28
C LEU A 555 -8.35 -19.43 22.52
N VAL A 556 -9.43 -19.69 23.26
CA VAL A 556 -9.48 -20.60 24.40
C VAL A 556 -10.68 -21.53 24.25
N SER A 557 -10.71 -22.65 24.97
CA SER A 557 -11.92 -23.48 25.01
C SER A 557 -13.05 -22.75 25.72
N SER A 558 -14.27 -22.85 25.20
CA SER A 558 -15.42 -22.19 25.79
C SER A 558 -15.63 -22.63 27.25
N PRO A 559 -15.72 -21.68 28.19
CA PRO A 559 -16.01 -21.99 29.59
C PRO A 559 -17.45 -22.50 29.80
N GLN A 560 -18.32 -22.40 28.77
CA GLN A 560 -19.67 -22.96 28.78
C GLN A 560 -19.68 -24.50 28.61
N GLY A 561 -18.57 -25.08 28.12
CA GLY A 561 -18.38 -26.52 27.94
C GLY A 561 -17.98 -26.88 26.50
N ALA A 562 -17.59 -28.14 26.28
CA ALA A 562 -17.08 -28.60 24.98
C ALA A 562 -18.08 -28.47 23.82
N ASP A 563 -19.39 -28.46 24.11
CA ASP A 563 -20.45 -28.31 23.10
C ASP A 563 -20.54 -26.87 22.53
N TYR A 564 -19.85 -25.91 23.15
CA TYR A 564 -19.78 -24.50 22.74
C TYR A 564 -18.44 -24.17 22.07
N GLY A 565 -17.60 -25.19 21.80
CA GLY A 565 -16.36 -25.02 21.04
C GLY A 565 -15.35 -24.06 21.67
N ASN A 566 -14.94 -23.06 20.90
CA ASN A 566 -13.96 -22.05 21.23
C ASN A 566 -14.63 -20.78 21.77
N ALA A 567 -13.85 -20.01 22.51
CA ALA A 567 -14.16 -18.67 22.95
C ALA A 567 -12.92 -17.79 22.73
N VAL A 568 -13.06 -16.49 22.93
CA VAL A 568 -11.91 -15.59 22.95
C VAL A 568 -11.60 -15.12 24.35
N ASP A 569 -10.32 -15.15 24.70
CA ASP A 569 -9.77 -14.53 25.89
C ASP A 569 -9.15 -13.18 25.53
N LEU A 570 -9.68 -12.12 26.15
CA LEU A 570 -9.14 -10.77 26.07
C LEU A 570 -8.37 -10.49 27.36
N HIS A 571 -7.04 -10.51 27.24
CA HIS A 571 -6.12 -10.11 28.28
C HIS A 571 -5.92 -8.59 28.27
N TYR A 572 -5.89 -7.96 29.44
CA TYR A 572 -5.41 -6.59 29.59
C TYR A 572 -4.24 -6.55 30.58
N ASP A 573 -3.25 -5.72 30.28
CA ASP A 573 -2.16 -5.38 31.20
C ASP A 573 -1.89 -3.89 31.12
N TYR A 574 -2.49 -3.13 32.04
CA TYR A 574 -2.31 -1.68 32.08
C TYR A 574 -0.94 -1.26 32.61
N ASN A 575 -0.14 -2.16 33.18
CA ASN A 575 1.26 -1.84 33.48
C ASN A 575 2.11 -1.81 32.21
N ALA A 576 1.82 -2.71 31.26
CA ALA A 576 2.49 -2.77 29.97
C ALA A 576 1.85 -1.87 28.91
N ASN A 577 0.53 -1.61 29.00
CA ASN A 577 -0.24 -0.90 27.99
C ASN A 577 -1.37 -0.06 28.64
N PRO A 578 -1.05 1.15 29.14
CA PRO A 578 -1.98 1.95 29.94
C PRO A 578 -3.17 2.51 29.13
N GLY A 579 -4.21 2.93 29.84
CA GLY A 579 -5.40 3.58 29.27
C GLY A 579 -6.49 2.58 28.89
N TYR A 580 -6.27 1.78 27.84
CA TYR A 580 -7.25 0.79 27.39
C TYR A 580 -6.62 -0.37 26.61
N THR A 581 -7.39 -1.43 26.39
CA THR A 581 -7.04 -2.51 25.46
C THR A 581 -8.28 -2.92 24.70
N GLY A 582 -8.23 -2.97 23.37
CA GLY A 582 -9.36 -3.43 22.58
C GLY A 582 -9.00 -4.08 21.27
N TYR A 583 -10.02 -4.67 20.66
CA TYR A 583 -9.93 -5.42 19.42
C TYR A 583 -11.17 -5.14 18.57
N ALA A 584 -10.93 -4.82 17.29
CA ALA A 584 -11.98 -4.44 16.36
C ALA A 584 -11.95 -5.32 15.12
N ARG A 585 -13.13 -5.69 14.62
CA ARG A 585 -13.32 -6.34 13.33
C ARG A 585 -14.20 -5.50 12.43
N SER A 586 -13.90 -5.55 11.13
CA SER A 586 -14.67 -4.86 10.09
C SER A 586 -15.54 -5.84 9.31
N PHE A 587 -16.60 -5.34 8.70
CA PHE A 587 -17.48 -6.07 7.79
C PHE A 587 -17.40 -5.46 6.39
N ASP A 588 -16.95 -6.25 5.41
CA ASP A 588 -16.94 -5.88 3.99
C ASP A 588 -17.49 -7.07 3.16
N PRO A 589 -18.67 -6.93 2.53
CA PRO A 589 -19.55 -5.76 2.57
C PRO A 589 -20.12 -5.51 3.99
N LYS A 590 -20.59 -4.28 4.24
CA LYS A 590 -21.31 -3.92 5.48
C LYS A 590 -22.49 -4.88 5.69
N ARG A 591 -22.84 -5.14 6.95
CA ARG A 591 -23.93 -6.08 7.31
C ARG A 591 -25.22 -5.34 7.67
N ASP A 592 -26.35 -5.90 7.24
CA ASP A 592 -27.68 -5.45 7.65
C ASP A 592 -28.09 -6.12 8.98
N TRP A 593 -28.15 -5.33 10.05
CA TRP A 593 -28.60 -5.73 11.38
C TRP A 593 -30.03 -5.22 11.69
N SER A 594 -30.68 -4.55 10.76
CA SER A 594 -31.93 -3.83 10.99
C SER A 594 -33.12 -4.72 11.38
N LYS A 595 -33.09 -5.99 10.95
CA LYS A 595 -34.08 -7.02 11.30
C LYS A 595 -33.95 -7.52 12.73
N TYR A 596 -32.91 -7.13 13.45
CA TYR A 596 -32.68 -7.56 14.82
C TYR A 596 -32.96 -6.45 15.83
N THR A 597 -33.29 -6.83 17.07
CA THR A 597 -33.61 -5.89 18.16
C THR A 597 -32.48 -5.71 19.16
N GLY A 598 -31.42 -6.51 19.12
CA GLY A 598 -30.27 -6.34 19.99
C GLY A 598 -29.14 -7.34 19.74
N ILE A 599 -28.10 -7.26 20.56
CA ILE A 599 -26.98 -8.21 20.61
C ILE A 599 -27.10 -9.04 21.89
N SER A 600 -26.88 -10.34 21.81
CA SER A 600 -26.71 -11.25 22.95
C SER A 600 -25.31 -11.85 22.89
N MET A 601 -24.64 -11.96 24.02
CA MET A 601 -23.32 -12.61 24.09
C MET A 601 -23.10 -13.26 25.44
N TYR A 602 -22.33 -14.34 25.43
CA TYR A 602 -21.73 -14.84 26.66
C TYR A 602 -20.49 -14.02 26.97
N TYR A 603 -20.33 -13.64 28.23
CA TYR A 603 -19.08 -13.13 28.73
C TYR A 603 -18.82 -13.61 30.16
N LYS A 604 -17.55 -13.78 30.49
CA LYS A 604 -17.08 -14.07 31.84
C LYS A 604 -16.25 -12.90 32.35
N PRO A 605 -16.82 -12.02 33.20
CA PRO A 605 -16.08 -10.94 33.82
C PRO A 605 -15.03 -11.47 34.80
N ASP A 606 -14.07 -10.62 35.16
CA ASP A 606 -12.93 -10.95 36.02
C ASP A 606 -13.00 -10.35 37.43
N GLY A 607 -14.08 -9.60 37.73
CA GLY A 607 -14.29 -8.92 39.00
C GLY A 607 -13.50 -7.62 39.15
N SER A 608 -12.82 -7.15 38.10
CA SER A 608 -11.97 -5.97 38.15
C SER A 608 -12.74 -4.65 38.37
N GLY A 609 -13.98 -4.60 37.89
CA GLY A 609 -14.75 -3.36 37.85
C GLY A 609 -14.16 -2.30 36.90
N HIS A 610 -13.34 -2.72 35.92
CA HIS A 610 -12.94 -1.88 34.78
C HIS A 610 -14.13 -1.60 33.84
N LYS A 611 -13.95 -0.64 32.93
CA LYS A 611 -15.00 -0.27 31.97
C LYS A 611 -14.89 -1.13 30.72
N LEU A 612 -15.75 -2.13 30.61
CA LEU A 612 -15.97 -2.85 29.35
C LEU A 612 -16.76 -1.93 28.39
N VAL A 613 -16.32 -1.87 27.14
CA VAL A 613 -16.98 -1.14 26.06
C VAL A 613 -17.23 -2.12 24.91
N ILE A 614 -18.49 -2.25 24.53
CA ILE A 614 -18.92 -2.95 23.33
C ILE A 614 -19.30 -1.88 22.32
N GLN A 615 -18.62 -1.85 21.19
CA GLN A 615 -18.74 -0.77 20.22
C GLN A 615 -19.16 -1.31 18.86
N MET A 616 -19.98 -0.54 18.13
CA MET A 616 -20.30 -0.80 16.72
C MET A 616 -20.31 0.50 15.93
N ASN A 617 -19.93 0.45 14.64
CA ASN A 617 -20.16 1.54 13.70
C ASN A 617 -21.31 1.18 12.76
N ALA A 618 -22.40 1.93 12.84
CA ALA A 618 -23.62 1.73 12.08
C ALA A 618 -23.88 2.97 11.21
N ASN A 619 -23.71 2.82 9.89
CA ASN A 619 -23.84 3.87 8.88
C ASN A 619 -23.09 5.18 9.25
N GLY A 620 -21.82 5.04 9.67
CA GLY A 620 -20.96 6.17 10.03
C GLY A 620 -21.16 6.74 11.44
N VAL A 621 -22.12 6.22 12.21
CA VAL A 621 -22.33 6.59 13.63
C VAL A 621 -21.73 5.54 14.54
N THR A 622 -20.92 5.95 15.52
CA THR A 622 -20.30 5.00 16.47
C THR A 622 -21.10 4.92 17.76
N PHE A 623 -21.56 3.72 18.12
CA PHE A 623 -22.33 3.44 19.34
C PHE A 623 -21.53 2.59 20.31
N GLU A 624 -21.67 2.85 21.61
CA GLU A 624 -21.02 2.16 22.72
C GLU A 624 -22.03 1.71 23.78
N ALA A 625 -21.86 0.48 24.27
CA ALA A 625 -22.54 -0.08 25.43
C ALA A 625 -21.52 -0.47 26.52
N TYR A 626 -21.92 -0.41 27.79
CA TYR A 626 -21.01 -0.58 28.94
C TYR A 626 -21.45 -1.67 29.94
N PRO A 627 -21.34 -2.97 29.60
CA PRO A 627 -21.65 -4.04 30.54
C PRO A 627 -20.71 -4.04 31.76
N SER A 628 -21.15 -4.59 32.89
CA SER A 628 -20.37 -4.55 34.15
C SER A 628 -19.28 -5.62 34.23
N LEU A 629 -18.09 -5.28 34.71
CA LEU A 629 -17.01 -6.21 35.05
C LEU A 629 -16.88 -6.52 36.56
N THR A 630 -17.91 -6.26 37.37
CA THR A 630 -17.82 -6.43 38.84
C THR A 630 -18.04 -7.87 39.32
N GLY A 631 -18.59 -8.76 38.48
CA GLY A 631 -18.79 -10.18 38.78
C GLY A 631 -17.63 -11.06 38.32
N THR A 632 -17.66 -12.36 38.66
CA THR A 632 -16.68 -13.37 38.18
C THR A 632 -17.32 -14.61 37.55
N GLU A 633 -18.65 -14.70 37.61
CA GLU A 633 -19.43 -15.80 37.06
C GLU A 633 -19.73 -15.54 35.58
N GLY A 634 -19.57 -16.57 34.75
CA GLY A 634 -19.93 -16.53 33.35
C GLY A 634 -21.43 -16.35 33.17
N GLN A 635 -21.83 -15.48 32.25
CA GLN A 635 -23.24 -15.18 32.02
C GLN A 635 -23.49 -14.72 30.58
N VAL A 636 -24.75 -14.84 30.15
CA VAL A 636 -25.23 -14.24 28.92
C VAL A 636 -25.80 -12.86 29.24
N ILE A 637 -25.42 -11.86 28.45
CA ILE A 637 -25.99 -10.51 28.49
C ILE A 637 -26.66 -10.17 27.18
N ASP A 638 -27.75 -9.42 27.30
CA ASP A 638 -28.50 -8.89 26.17
C ASP A 638 -28.35 -7.37 26.15
N LEU A 639 -28.10 -6.82 24.97
CA LEU A 639 -27.92 -5.40 24.68
C LEU A 639 -28.96 -4.97 23.63
N PRO A 640 -30.20 -4.66 24.06
CA PRO A 640 -31.25 -4.20 23.15
C PRO A 640 -30.88 -2.85 22.50
N PHE A 641 -31.17 -2.70 21.20
CA PHE A 641 -30.90 -1.48 20.45
C PHE A 641 -31.86 -0.33 20.80
N ASP A 642 -33.08 -0.66 21.23
CA ASP A 642 -34.17 0.28 21.50
C ASP A 642 -34.34 0.63 23.00
N GLU A 643 -33.57 -0.01 23.89
CA GLU A 643 -33.63 0.28 25.32
C GLU A 643 -32.80 1.53 25.67
N PRO A 644 -33.42 2.59 26.23
CA PRO A 644 -32.71 3.81 26.57
C PRO A 644 -31.58 3.58 27.57
N GLY A 645 -30.39 4.06 27.24
CA GLY A 645 -29.21 3.99 28.11
C GLY A 645 -28.34 2.75 27.93
N VAL A 646 -28.77 1.77 27.11
CA VAL A 646 -27.93 0.62 26.75
C VAL A 646 -26.85 1.04 25.76
N TRP A 647 -27.25 1.69 24.66
CA TRP A 647 -26.36 2.22 23.64
C TRP A 647 -26.30 3.74 23.69
N ASN A 648 -25.09 4.28 23.65
CA ASN A 648 -24.82 5.71 23.60
C ASN A 648 -23.91 6.00 22.41
N VAL A 649 -24.07 7.15 21.77
CA VAL A 649 -23.08 7.60 20.78
C VAL A 649 -21.74 7.80 21.48
N ALA A 650 -20.67 7.33 20.85
CA ALA A 650 -19.32 7.43 21.38
C ALA A 650 -18.99 8.90 21.74
N SER A 651 -18.30 9.10 22.86
CA SER A 651 -18.11 10.45 23.44
C SER A 651 -17.41 11.45 22.51
N TRP A 652 -16.60 10.96 21.57
CA TRP A 652 -15.89 11.75 20.57
C TRP A 652 -16.72 12.03 19.30
N ASP A 653 -17.78 11.27 19.03
CA ASP A 653 -18.69 11.47 17.88
C ASP A 653 -19.75 12.54 18.19
N THR A 654 -19.27 13.77 18.41
CA THR A 654 -20.09 14.89 18.84
C THR A 654 -21.12 15.33 17.80
N ALA A 655 -20.87 15.07 16.51
CA ALA A 655 -21.77 15.40 15.41
C ALA A 655 -23.05 14.56 15.42
N ASN A 656 -22.99 13.36 15.99
CA ASN A 656 -24.11 12.43 16.07
C ASN A 656 -24.71 12.31 17.48
N ALA A 657 -24.27 13.15 18.44
CA ALA A 657 -24.66 13.07 19.83
C ALA A 657 -26.19 12.96 20.03
N GLY A 658 -26.59 11.98 20.84
CA GLY A 658 -28.01 11.73 21.17
C GLY A 658 -28.78 10.88 20.17
N LYS A 659 -28.17 10.44 19.06
CA LYS A 659 -28.75 9.38 18.20
C LYS A 659 -28.81 8.05 18.94
N THR A 660 -29.65 7.16 18.43
CA THR A 660 -29.81 5.78 18.89
C THR A 660 -29.63 4.82 17.70
N PRO A 661 -29.27 3.54 17.91
CA PRO A 661 -29.11 2.57 16.82
C PRO A 661 -30.46 2.18 16.21
N ASP A 662 -31.03 3.05 15.39
CA ASP A 662 -32.27 2.79 14.68
C ASP A 662 -32.07 1.84 13.49
N GLN A 663 -33.18 1.38 12.90
CA GLN A 663 -33.16 0.41 11.82
C GLN A 663 -32.41 0.89 10.57
N GLN A 664 -32.44 2.19 10.26
CA GLN A 664 -31.76 2.76 9.10
C GLN A 664 -30.24 2.77 9.30
N LEU A 665 -29.76 3.12 10.49
CA LEU A 665 -28.33 3.06 10.78
C LEU A 665 -27.86 1.60 10.82
N LEU A 666 -28.66 0.72 11.41
CA LEU A 666 -28.36 -0.72 11.53
C LEU A 666 -28.41 -1.46 10.19
N SER A 667 -28.93 -0.90 9.09
CA SER A 667 -28.88 -1.56 7.78
C SER A 667 -27.47 -1.57 7.16
N GLU A 668 -26.55 -0.77 7.70
CA GLU A 668 -25.19 -0.63 7.21
C GLU A 668 -24.15 -0.66 8.34
N VAL A 669 -24.04 -1.80 9.04
CA VAL A 669 -23.04 -1.97 10.10
C VAL A 669 -21.68 -2.33 9.50
N GLY A 670 -20.69 -1.46 9.69
CA GLY A 670 -19.35 -1.58 9.13
C GLY A 670 -18.32 -2.21 10.06
N SER A 671 -18.52 -2.15 11.39
CA SER A 671 -17.56 -2.73 12.35
C SER A 671 -18.17 -3.06 13.71
N PHE A 672 -17.49 -3.94 14.44
CA PHE A 672 -17.76 -4.32 15.81
C PHE A 672 -16.45 -4.40 16.60
N ALA A 673 -16.43 -3.91 17.85
CA ALA A 673 -15.23 -3.91 18.67
C ALA A 673 -15.53 -4.13 20.16
N ILE A 674 -14.53 -4.69 20.85
CA ILE A 674 -14.54 -4.94 22.30
C ILE A 674 -13.35 -4.20 22.91
N TYR A 675 -13.59 -3.36 23.91
CA TYR A 675 -12.54 -2.67 24.66
C TYR A 675 -12.69 -2.86 26.16
N VAL A 676 -11.57 -2.82 26.86
CA VAL A 676 -11.50 -2.70 28.32
C VAL A 676 -10.71 -1.43 28.61
N ASN A 677 -11.37 -0.44 29.19
CA ASN A 677 -10.79 0.81 29.63
C ASN A 677 -10.43 0.75 31.12
N ASP A 678 -9.30 1.35 31.47
CA ASP A 678 -8.85 1.60 32.84
C ASP A 678 -9.65 2.72 33.54
N ASN A 679 -10.91 2.95 33.11
CA ASN A 679 -11.82 4.00 33.60
C ASN A 679 -11.26 5.44 33.53
N ASP A 680 -10.68 5.85 32.39
CA ASP A 680 -10.21 7.23 32.16
C ASP A 680 -9.11 7.72 33.14
N ASN A 681 -8.20 6.81 33.52
CA ASN A 681 -6.79 7.03 33.92
C ASN A 681 -6.38 6.92 35.42
N GLU A 682 -5.20 6.28 35.62
CA GLU A 682 -4.12 6.54 36.59
C GLU A 682 -4.43 6.65 38.11
N LEU A 683 -4.01 5.66 38.93
CA LEU A 683 -3.53 5.79 40.34
C LEU A 683 -4.30 6.66 41.39
N HIS A 684 -5.50 7.19 41.11
CA HIS A 684 -6.05 8.32 41.88
C HIS A 684 -7.24 8.03 42.80
N ASP A 685 -8.03 6.97 42.59
CA ASP A 685 -9.19 6.68 43.45
C ASP A 685 -8.91 5.72 44.62
N ASN A 686 -7.67 5.19 44.71
CA ASN A 686 -7.31 4.12 45.67
C ASN A 686 -8.26 2.91 45.63
N ALA A 687 -8.95 2.65 44.51
CA ALA A 687 -9.93 1.57 44.46
C ALA A 687 -9.32 0.16 44.43
N GLY A 688 -7.99 0.05 44.26
CA GLY A 688 -7.27 -1.23 44.34
C GLY A 688 -7.66 -2.23 43.24
N ARG A 689 -8.10 -1.74 42.07
CA ARG A 689 -8.46 -2.61 40.93
C ARG A 689 -7.22 -3.38 40.42
N PRO A 690 -7.40 -4.62 39.94
CA PRO A 690 -6.33 -5.35 39.25
C PRO A 690 -5.80 -4.57 38.05
N ARG A 691 -4.48 -4.55 37.86
CA ARG A 691 -3.84 -3.95 36.67
C ARG A 691 -3.74 -4.90 35.50
N THR A 692 -3.98 -6.18 35.75
CA THR A 692 -3.91 -7.27 34.78
C THR A 692 -5.10 -8.19 34.99
N GLY A 693 -5.68 -8.71 33.92
CA GLY A 693 -6.78 -9.66 34.00
C GLY A 693 -7.21 -10.18 32.63
N ASP A 694 -8.14 -11.12 32.67
CA ASP A 694 -8.58 -11.93 31.53
C ASP A 694 -10.11 -11.94 31.48
N ILE A 695 -10.69 -11.57 30.35
CA ILE A 695 -12.14 -11.55 30.14
C ILE A 695 -12.45 -12.43 28.95
N VAL A 696 -13.32 -13.42 29.15
CA VAL A 696 -13.67 -14.38 28.09
C VAL A 696 -14.99 -14.00 27.45
N PHE A 697 -15.05 -13.97 26.12
CA PHE A 697 -16.26 -13.73 25.33
C PHE A 697 -16.55 -14.91 24.40
N ASP A 698 -17.83 -15.17 24.17
CA ASP A 698 -18.29 -16.27 23.32
C ASP A 698 -19.71 -15.95 22.79
N SER A 699 -20.10 -16.58 21.69
CA SER A 699 -21.48 -16.67 21.22
C SER A 699 -22.14 -15.30 21.02
N ILE A 700 -21.42 -14.36 20.40
CA ILE A 700 -21.87 -13.01 20.11
C ILE A 700 -22.81 -13.06 18.91
N LYS A 701 -24.08 -12.76 19.14
CA LYS A 701 -25.14 -12.91 18.14
C LYS A 701 -26.17 -11.79 18.22
N LEU A 702 -26.76 -11.49 17.08
CA LEU A 702 -27.95 -10.68 16.95
C LEU A 702 -29.17 -11.48 17.40
N VAL A 703 -30.06 -10.84 18.17
CA VAL A 703 -31.24 -11.45 18.79
C VAL A 703 -32.48 -10.59 18.65
N GLY A 704 -33.62 -11.29 18.74
CA GLY A 704 -34.96 -10.74 18.60
C GLY A 704 -35.20 -10.25 17.18
N GLU A 705 -36.21 -10.80 16.52
CA GLU A 705 -36.48 -10.47 15.12
C GLU A 705 -37.61 -9.43 15.03
N ARG A 706 -37.46 -8.53 14.07
CA ARG A 706 -38.46 -7.56 13.61
C ARG A 706 -38.40 -7.48 12.09
N ALA A 707 -39.37 -6.78 11.49
CA ALA A 707 -39.29 -6.49 10.06
C ALA A 707 -37.96 -5.75 9.77
N PRO A 708 -37.16 -6.17 8.77
CA PRO A 708 -35.95 -5.44 8.38
C PRO A 708 -36.28 -3.99 8.06
N TYR A 709 -35.28 -3.12 8.16
CA TYR A 709 -35.36 -1.82 7.54
C TYR A 709 -35.56 -2.03 6.05
N VAL A 710 -36.74 -1.65 5.60
CA VAL A 710 -36.95 -1.34 4.21
C VAL A 710 -36.78 0.18 4.18
N PRO A 711 -35.75 0.72 3.50
CA PRO A 711 -35.72 2.13 3.19
C PRO A 711 -37.11 2.52 2.69
N ASP A 712 -37.69 3.62 3.19
CA ASP A 712 -39.02 4.08 2.76
C ASP A 712 -39.15 3.81 1.28
N GLU A 713 -40.17 3.01 0.88
CA GLU A 713 -40.31 2.53 -0.48
C GLU A 713 -40.07 3.70 -1.43
N GLN A 714 -38.87 3.70 -2.04
CA GLN A 714 -38.74 4.01 -3.45
C GLN A 714 -39.96 3.35 -4.08
N PRO A 715 -40.88 4.11 -4.72
CA PRO A 715 -42.09 3.52 -5.27
C PRO A 715 -41.72 2.26 -6.05
N THR A 716 -42.41 1.17 -5.74
CA THR A 716 -42.28 -0.14 -6.38
C THR A 716 -41.89 -0.01 -7.84
N GLU A 717 -40.85 -0.72 -8.25
CA GLU A 717 -40.37 -0.76 -9.62
C GLU A 717 -41.51 -0.85 -10.64
N PRO A 718 -41.60 0.11 -11.58
CA PRO A 718 -42.04 -0.19 -12.91
C PRO A 718 -40.78 -0.52 -13.72
N ALA A 719 -40.50 -1.81 -13.91
CA ALA A 719 -39.68 -2.28 -15.04
C ALA A 719 -40.30 -1.92 -16.41
N ASP A 720 -41.46 -1.23 -16.40
CA ASP A 720 -42.30 -0.85 -17.54
C ASP A 720 -42.30 0.67 -17.83
N ALA A 721 -41.41 1.48 -17.23
CA ALA A 721 -41.33 2.89 -17.61
C ALA A 721 -40.74 3.02 -19.04
N ASP A 722 -41.45 3.69 -19.94
CA ASP A 722 -41.00 3.89 -21.31
C ASP A 722 -39.91 4.99 -21.33
N PRO A 723 -38.78 4.79 -22.07
CA PRO A 723 -37.78 5.84 -22.27
C PRO A 723 -38.39 7.18 -22.63
N ILE A 724 -38.00 8.23 -21.91
CA ILE A 724 -38.46 9.59 -22.16
C ILE A 724 -37.41 10.31 -22.99
N THR A 725 -37.74 10.61 -24.25
CA THR A 725 -36.92 11.49 -25.08
C THR A 725 -37.14 12.94 -24.67
N ILE A 726 -36.08 13.60 -24.22
CA ILE A 726 -36.11 15.02 -23.89
C ILE A 726 -35.96 15.86 -25.15
N ASP A 727 -34.98 15.51 -25.99
CA ASP A 727 -34.75 16.11 -27.30
C ASP A 727 -33.88 15.18 -28.17
N ASP A 728 -34.35 14.88 -29.38
CA ASP A 728 -33.60 14.18 -30.43
C ASP A 728 -33.11 15.15 -31.52
N PHE A 729 -33.40 16.45 -31.39
CA PHE A 729 -33.03 17.54 -32.30
C PHE A 729 -33.53 17.44 -33.75
N GLU A 730 -34.17 16.34 -34.14
CA GLU A 730 -34.62 16.10 -35.53
C GLU A 730 -35.81 16.98 -35.93
N SER A 731 -36.66 17.28 -34.96
CA SER A 731 -37.91 18.01 -35.18
C SER A 731 -37.71 19.50 -35.52
N TYR A 732 -36.53 20.06 -35.27
CA TYR A 732 -36.25 21.47 -35.53
C TYR A 732 -36.09 21.75 -37.03
N ALA A 733 -36.84 22.72 -37.54
CA ALA A 733 -36.77 23.12 -38.94
C ALA A 733 -35.47 23.87 -39.27
N ASP A 734 -34.95 24.65 -38.31
CA ASP A 734 -33.73 25.45 -38.42
C ASP A 734 -33.18 25.84 -37.04
N THR A 735 -32.03 26.51 -37.02
CA THR A 735 -31.39 27.04 -35.79
C THR A 735 -32.28 28.01 -35.02
N ALA A 736 -33.18 28.76 -35.67
CA ALA A 736 -34.04 29.70 -34.95
C ALA A 736 -35.07 28.94 -34.09
N ALA A 737 -35.63 27.85 -34.60
CA ALA A 737 -36.51 26.96 -33.85
C ALA A 737 -35.79 26.30 -32.65
N LEU A 738 -34.54 25.84 -32.84
CA LEU A 738 -33.72 25.29 -31.75
C LEU A 738 -33.50 26.33 -30.64
N LYS A 739 -33.10 27.56 -31.02
CA LYS A 739 -32.87 28.65 -30.08
C LYS A 739 -34.13 29.06 -29.32
N GLU A 740 -35.30 28.99 -29.95
CA GLU A 740 -36.57 29.25 -29.26
C GLU A 740 -36.86 28.18 -28.21
N ALA A 741 -36.62 26.90 -28.51
CA ALA A 741 -36.85 25.78 -27.60
C ALA A 741 -35.86 25.73 -26.43
N TRP A 742 -34.57 26.01 -26.67
CA TRP A 742 -33.50 26.01 -25.66
C TRP A 742 -33.20 27.40 -25.06
N GLY A 743 -34.14 28.32 -25.22
CA GLY A 743 -33.98 29.73 -24.88
C GLY A 743 -34.30 30.14 -23.45
N ASN A 744 -34.61 29.21 -22.55
CA ASN A 744 -35.14 29.55 -21.23
C ASN A 744 -34.19 30.39 -20.36
N ARG A 745 -32.88 30.36 -20.64
CA ARG A 745 -31.84 31.14 -19.95
C ARG A 745 -31.18 32.25 -20.78
N GLY A 746 -31.64 32.47 -22.01
CA GLY A 746 -31.30 33.65 -22.81
C GLY A 746 -29.92 33.68 -23.48
N HIS A 747 -29.06 32.66 -23.31
CA HIS A 747 -27.72 32.59 -23.92
C HIS A 747 -27.64 31.77 -25.21
N THR A 748 -28.69 31.83 -26.03
CA THR A 748 -28.85 30.98 -27.23
C THR A 748 -27.94 31.37 -28.38
N ASP A 749 -27.17 32.44 -28.27
CA ASP A 749 -26.12 32.80 -29.24
C ASP A 749 -25.05 31.71 -29.37
N ALA A 750 -24.88 30.88 -28.33
CA ALA A 750 -23.98 29.72 -28.34
C ALA A 750 -24.51 28.52 -29.13
N LEU A 751 -25.76 28.54 -29.64
CA LEU A 751 -26.41 27.38 -30.23
C LEU A 751 -26.54 27.47 -31.75
N THR A 752 -26.21 26.38 -32.42
CA THR A 752 -26.53 26.13 -33.83
C THR A 752 -27.11 24.73 -33.99
N LEU A 753 -28.07 24.58 -34.91
CA LEU A 753 -28.54 23.27 -35.34
C LEU A 753 -27.68 22.83 -36.52
N GLU A 754 -26.96 21.73 -36.37
CA GLU A 754 -26.11 21.17 -37.42
C GLU A 754 -26.68 19.85 -37.94
N THR A 755 -26.19 19.37 -39.08
CA THR A 755 -26.64 18.11 -39.69
C THR A 755 -25.44 17.24 -40.06
N GLU A 756 -25.44 16.01 -39.58
CA GLU A 756 -24.47 14.97 -39.89
C GLU A 756 -24.58 14.49 -41.34
N SER A 757 -23.57 13.75 -41.81
CA SER A 757 -23.53 13.26 -43.19
C SER A 757 -24.61 12.22 -43.52
N ASP A 758 -25.17 11.56 -42.52
CA ASP A 758 -26.28 10.61 -42.63
C ASP A 758 -27.66 11.27 -42.57
N GLY A 759 -27.71 12.59 -42.31
CA GLY A 759 -28.93 13.39 -42.25
C GLY A 759 -29.46 13.65 -40.84
N ASN A 760 -28.84 13.08 -39.79
CA ASN A 760 -29.22 13.32 -38.40
C ASN A 760 -28.84 14.74 -37.97
N LYS A 761 -29.70 15.41 -37.20
CA LYS A 761 -29.47 16.76 -36.69
C LYS A 761 -29.05 16.71 -35.23
N TYR A 762 -28.22 17.66 -34.82
CA TYR A 762 -27.77 17.74 -33.44
C TYR A 762 -27.60 19.19 -32.99
N LEU A 763 -27.60 19.42 -31.67
CA LEU A 763 -27.26 20.72 -31.11
C LEU A 763 -25.75 20.88 -31.06
N GLN A 764 -25.25 21.90 -31.75
CA GLN A 764 -23.86 22.34 -31.64
C GLN A 764 -23.79 23.53 -30.68
N TYR A 765 -22.98 23.38 -29.63
CA TYR A 765 -22.64 24.43 -28.69
C TYR A 765 -21.28 25.04 -29.05
N SER A 766 -21.18 26.37 -29.04
CA SER A 766 -19.92 27.10 -29.24
C SER A 766 -19.84 28.35 -28.38
N ASN A 767 -18.88 28.37 -27.46
CA ASN A 767 -18.52 29.54 -26.67
C ASN A 767 -17.03 29.87 -26.89
N PRO A 768 -16.68 30.77 -27.83
CA PRO A 768 -15.30 31.11 -28.14
C PRO A 768 -14.58 31.90 -27.04
N ALA A 769 -15.33 32.54 -26.13
CA ALA A 769 -14.75 33.29 -25.01
C ALA A 769 -14.44 32.42 -23.79
N GLY A 770 -14.97 31.19 -23.76
CA GLY A 770 -14.93 30.33 -22.59
C GLY A 770 -15.81 30.82 -21.44
N GLY A 771 -15.70 30.15 -20.29
CA GLY A 771 -16.50 30.38 -19.10
C GLY A 771 -17.89 29.76 -19.17
N TRP A 772 -18.64 29.92 -18.09
CA TRP A 772 -20.00 29.41 -17.94
C TRP A 772 -20.99 30.25 -18.77
N LEU A 773 -21.63 29.60 -19.73
CA LEU A 773 -22.69 30.21 -20.55
C LEU A 773 -23.78 29.16 -20.78
N ASP A 774 -24.91 29.31 -20.10
CA ASP A 774 -25.93 28.28 -19.98
C ASP A 774 -27.15 28.51 -20.88
N VAL A 775 -27.57 27.44 -21.54
CA VAL A 775 -28.83 27.34 -22.27
C VAL A 775 -29.70 26.30 -21.61
N ALA A 776 -31.02 26.38 -21.79
CA ALA A 776 -31.90 25.43 -21.15
C ALA A 776 -33.18 25.20 -21.93
N ALA A 777 -33.59 23.94 -22.00
CA ALA A 777 -34.92 23.55 -22.41
C ALA A 777 -35.85 23.52 -21.20
N TYR A 778 -36.88 24.36 -21.23
CA TYR A 778 -37.92 24.36 -20.19
C TYR A 778 -38.94 23.26 -20.49
N ILE A 779 -39.02 22.27 -19.62
CA ILE A 779 -39.90 21.10 -19.81
C ILE A 779 -41.01 21.03 -18.76
N ALA A 780 -41.03 21.90 -17.75
CA ALA A 780 -41.98 21.79 -16.63
C ALA A 780 -43.46 21.74 -17.04
N ASN A 781 -43.83 22.33 -18.19
CA ASN A 781 -45.21 22.36 -18.70
C ASN A 781 -45.52 21.20 -19.67
N ASP A 782 -44.58 20.30 -19.90
CA ASP A 782 -44.70 19.16 -20.80
C ASP A 782 -44.85 17.88 -19.97
N GLU A 783 -46.09 17.46 -19.77
CA GLU A 783 -46.44 16.27 -18.98
C GLU A 783 -45.83 14.97 -19.51
N THR A 784 -45.34 14.95 -20.76
CA THR A 784 -44.68 13.79 -21.35
C THR A 784 -43.17 13.76 -21.09
N ARG A 785 -42.56 14.90 -20.72
CA ARG A 785 -41.11 15.05 -20.50
C ARG A 785 -40.72 15.45 -19.08
N ASN A 786 -41.66 15.91 -18.25
CA ASN A 786 -41.37 16.54 -16.96
C ASN A 786 -41.42 15.62 -15.74
N SER A 787 -41.89 14.37 -15.88
CA SER A 787 -41.90 13.40 -14.79
C SER A 787 -40.95 12.27 -15.14
N TRP A 788 -39.83 12.20 -14.44
CA TRP A 788 -38.84 11.13 -14.59
C TRP A 788 -39.01 10.06 -13.50
N SER A 789 -40.20 10.02 -12.88
CA SER A 789 -40.56 9.01 -11.89
C SER A 789 -40.42 7.61 -12.49
N GLY A 790 -39.52 6.79 -11.92
CA GLY A 790 -39.23 5.44 -12.41
C GLY A 790 -38.00 5.33 -13.31
N GLU A 791 -37.50 6.47 -13.83
CA GLU A 791 -36.26 6.51 -14.61
C GLU A 791 -35.02 6.40 -13.72
N ARG A 792 -33.89 5.97 -14.29
CA ARG A 792 -32.66 5.70 -13.52
C ARG A 792 -31.40 6.24 -14.17
N LYS A 793 -31.37 6.41 -15.49
CA LYS A 793 -30.20 6.94 -16.22
C LYS A 793 -30.60 8.10 -17.12
N LEU A 794 -29.75 9.13 -17.18
CA LEU A 794 -29.74 10.11 -18.25
C LEU A 794 -28.71 9.67 -19.30
N THR A 795 -29.15 9.53 -20.55
CA THR A 795 -28.31 9.11 -21.66
C THR A 795 -28.31 10.15 -22.77
N PHE A 796 -27.17 10.37 -23.41
CA PHE A 796 -27.05 11.24 -24.60
C PHE A 796 -25.78 10.94 -25.37
N ARG A 797 -25.71 11.38 -26.62
CA ARG A 797 -24.49 11.40 -27.41
C ARG A 797 -23.76 12.72 -27.22
N LEU A 798 -22.46 12.67 -26.95
CA LEU A 798 -21.59 13.82 -26.80
C LEU A 798 -20.44 13.77 -27.79
N LYS A 799 -20.27 14.84 -28.57
CA LYS A 799 -19.19 14.98 -29.53
C LYS A 799 -17.99 15.66 -28.88
N ASN A 800 -16.98 14.88 -28.52
CA ASN A 800 -15.73 15.39 -27.99
C ASN A 800 -14.90 16.06 -29.09
N ASN A 801 -14.37 17.23 -28.78
CA ASN A 801 -13.49 18.02 -29.65
C ASN A 801 -12.01 18.00 -29.21
N GLY A 802 -11.67 17.23 -28.17
CA GLY A 802 -10.31 17.12 -27.64
C GLY A 802 -9.77 18.39 -26.97
N SER A 803 -10.63 19.33 -26.56
CA SER A 803 -10.20 20.64 -26.07
C SER A 803 -9.67 20.66 -24.62
N ASN A 804 -9.83 19.57 -23.86
CA ASN A 804 -9.60 19.51 -22.41
C ASN A 804 -10.47 20.49 -21.60
N ASN A 805 -11.55 21.01 -22.18
CA ASN A 805 -12.61 21.72 -21.45
C ASN A 805 -13.69 20.73 -20.97
N ALA A 806 -14.80 21.20 -20.41
CA ALA A 806 -15.92 20.35 -20.02
C ALA A 806 -17.26 20.86 -20.53
N MET A 807 -18.19 19.94 -20.77
CA MET A 807 -19.61 20.21 -20.90
C MET A 807 -20.26 20.04 -19.53
N ALA A 808 -20.96 21.07 -19.06
CA ALA A 808 -21.72 21.03 -17.82
C ALA A 808 -23.18 20.74 -18.11
N MET A 809 -23.75 19.80 -17.37
CA MET A 809 -25.17 19.47 -17.39
C MET A 809 -25.79 19.79 -16.03
N GLN A 810 -26.91 20.53 -16.00
CA GLN A 810 -27.70 20.67 -14.78
C GLN A 810 -29.15 20.24 -14.98
N ILE A 811 -29.70 19.55 -13.97
CA ILE A 811 -31.10 19.14 -13.90
C ILE A 811 -31.78 20.02 -12.85
N GLY A 812 -32.73 20.84 -13.29
CA GLY A 812 -33.51 21.71 -12.41
C GLY A 812 -34.84 21.06 -12.06
N THR A 813 -35.12 20.89 -10.77
CA THR A 813 -36.43 20.39 -10.29
C THR A 813 -37.43 21.54 -10.13
N ALA A 814 -38.72 21.20 -10.09
CA ALA A 814 -39.82 22.14 -9.91
C ALA A 814 -39.84 22.79 -8.51
N ASP A 815 -39.35 22.08 -7.48
CA ASP A 815 -39.17 22.61 -6.12
C ASP A 815 -37.90 23.48 -5.98
N GLY A 816 -37.15 23.65 -7.08
CA GLY A 816 -36.06 24.61 -7.18
C GLY A 816 -34.69 24.06 -6.80
N LYS A 817 -34.47 22.75 -6.75
CA LYS A 817 -33.12 22.18 -6.64
C LYS A 817 -32.45 22.13 -8.02
N TYR A 818 -31.13 22.22 -8.02
CA TYR A 818 -30.32 21.98 -9.22
C TYR A 818 -29.24 20.97 -8.91
N PHE A 819 -29.14 19.94 -9.74
CA PHE A 819 -28.10 18.92 -9.68
C PHE A 819 -27.17 19.08 -10.86
N HIS A 820 -25.86 18.98 -10.65
CA HIS A 820 -24.85 19.31 -11.65
C HIS A 820 -23.81 18.19 -11.75
N VAL A 821 -23.44 17.88 -12.98
CA VAL A 821 -22.31 17.03 -13.37
C VAL A 821 -21.54 17.67 -14.53
N ASP A 822 -20.21 17.57 -14.51
CA ASP A 822 -19.34 18.01 -15.61
C ASP A 822 -18.82 16.80 -16.38
N GLN A 823 -18.89 16.84 -17.71
CA GLN A 823 -18.34 15.84 -18.62
C GLN A 823 -17.11 16.41 -19.32
N LYS A 824 -15.94 15.84 -19.01
CA LYS A 824 -14.66 16.33 -19.52
C LYS A 824 -14.45 15.92 -20.98
N LEU A 825 -14.05 16.88 -21.80
CA LEU A 825 -13.76 16.73 -23.23
C LEU A 825 -12.26 16.46 -23.44
N ASP A 826 -11.73 15.44 -22.75
CA ASP A 826 -10.31 15.06 -22.77
C ASP A 826 -10.07 13.71 -23.47
N SER A 827 -8.82 13.25 -23.46
CA SER A 827 -8.41 12.02 -24.14
C SER A 827 -9.00 10.73 -23.56
N ALA A 828 -9.62 10.77 -22.38
CA ALA A 828 -10.33 9.60 -21.83
C ALA A 828 -11.64 9.33 -22.60
N MET A 829 -12.17 10.35 -23.29
CA MET A 829 -13.29 10.24 -24.22
C MET A 829 -12.74 10.33 -25.66
N PRO A 830 -12.83 9.30 -26.51
CA PRO A 830 -12.37 9.38 -27.89
C PRO A 830 -12.89 10.63 -28.64
N GLU A 831 -12.05 11.25 -29.48
CA GLU A 831 -12.49 12.39 -30.31
C GLU A 831 -13.63 11.96 -31.25
N GLY A 832 -14.70 12.75 -31.34
CA GLY A 832 -15.93 12.39 -32.03
C GLY A 832 -17.08 12.02 -31.09
N TRP A 833 -18.08 11.29 -31.59
CA TRP A 833 -19.29 10.95 -30.84
C TRP A 833 -19.08 9.82 -29.84
N ASN A 834 -19.56 10.03 -28.62
CA ASN A 834 -19.51 9.07 -27.53
C ASN A 834 -20.89 8.99 -26.86
N ASN A 835 -21.26 7.79 -26.41
CA ASN A 835 -22.48 7.61 -25.62
C ASN A 835 -22.14 7.89 -24.15
N ILE A 836 -22.90 8.78 -23.53
CA ILE A 836 -22.75 9.15 -22.13
C ILE A 836 -23.95 8.59 -21.38
N GLU A 837 -23.67 7.89 -20.27
CA GLU A 837 -24.67 7.44 -19.31
C GLU A 837 -24.37 8.07 -17.95
N ILE A 838 -25.40 8.61 -17.31
CA ILE A 838 -25.30 9.24 -15.99
C ILE A 838 -26.39 8.65 -15.12
N ASP A 839 -26.00 7.91 -14.08
CA ASP A 839 -26.95 7.43 -13.08
C ASP A 839 -27.59 8.63 -12.37
N LEU A 840 -28.92 8.67 -12.32
CA LEU A 840 -29.69 9.76 -11.74
C LEU A 840 -29.74 9.68 -10.21
N LEU A 841 -29.71 8.48 -9.64
CA LEU A 841 -29.84 8.25 -8.20
C LEU A 841 -28.52 7.79 -7.59
N ASN A 842 -28.24 8.22 -6.36
CA ASN A 842 -27.05 7.82 -5.59
C ASN A 842 -25.70 8.04 -6.30
N ASN A 843 -25.67 8.93 -7.30
CA ASN A 843 -24.48 9.20 -8.08
C ASN A 843 -23.65 10.32 -7.40
N PRO A 844 -22.42 10.04 -6.93
CA PRO A 844 -21.58 11.02 -6.24
C PRO A 844 -21.06 12.13 -7.17
N SER A 845 -21.15 11.96 -8.49
CA SER A 845 -20.77 12.96 -9.48
C SER A 845 -21.93 13.86 -9.92
N LEU A 846 -23.18 13.43 -9.73
CA LEU A 846 -24.38 14.25 -9.95
C LEU A 846 -24.90 14.76 -8.61
N THR A 847 -24.40 15.92 -8.19
CA THR A 847 -24.71 16.46 -6.86
C THR A 847 -25.45 17.78 -6.92
N GLN A 848 -26.23 18.05 -5.88
CA GLN A 848 -26.95 19.29 -5.75
C GLN A 848 -25.98 20.47 -5.71
N SER A 849 -26.11 21.41 -6.65
CA SER A 849 -25.34 22.65 -6.75
C SER A 849 -26.10 23.85 -6.18
N TRP A 850 -27.44 23.81 -6.13
CA TRP A 850 -28.29 24.88 -5.58
C TRP A 850 -29.61 24.35 -5.01
N PRO A 851 -30.20 24.97 -3.96
CA PRO A 851 -29.62 25.99 -3.08
C PRO A 851 -28.44 25.49 -2.24
N GLU A 852 -27.55 26.41 -1.82
CA GLU A 852 -26.25 26.09 -1.19
C GLU A 852 -26.33 25.29 0.10
N ASN A 853 -27.44 25.40 0.85
CA ASN A 853 -27.64 24.73 2.14
C ASN A 853 -27.73 23.19 2.04
N ASN A 854 -27.83 22.65 0.83
CA ASN A 854 -27.84 21.20 0.56
C ASN A 854 -26.80 20.80 -0.50
N LYS A 855 -25.77 21.64 -0.72
CA LYS A 855 -24.74 21.38 -1.73
C LYS A 855 -24.04 20.05 -1.48
N GLY A 856 -23.79 19.29 -2.55
CA GLY A 856 -23.06 18.01 -2.50
C GLY A 856 -23.93 16.77 -2.22
N LYS A 857 -25.23 16.93 -1.97
CA LYS A 857 -26.14 15.79 -1.82
C LYS A 857 -26.47 15.16 -3.18
N PRO A 858 -26.51 13.82 -3.31
CA PRO A 858 -26.95 13.17 -4.53
C PRO A 858 -28.46 13.38 -4.75
N MET A 859 -28.92 13.21 -5.99
CA MET A 859 -30.33 13.26 -6.35
C MET A 859 -31.09 12.04 -5.80
N THR A 860 -32.33 12.27 -5.36
CA THR A 860 -33.24 11.27 -4.80
C THR A 860 -34.40 10.99 -5.76
N ALA A 861 -35.16 9.92 -5.55
CA ALA A 861 -36.28 9.62 -6.44
C ALA A 861 -37.42 10.64 -6.35
N ASP A 862 -37.61 11.28 -5.20
CA ASP A 862 -38.58 12.37 -5.06
C ASP A 862 -38.24 13.56 -5.95
N ASP A 863 -36.94 13.80 -6.20
CA ASP A 863 -36.47 14.88 -7.07
C ASP A 863 -36.84 14.62 -8.55
N LEU A 864 -37.04 13.36 -8.95
CA LEU A 864 -37.42 12.96 -10.31
C LEU A 864 -38.89 13.19 -10.63
N ALA A 865 -39.73 13.44 -9.62
CA ALA A 865 -41.17 13.54 -9.79
C ALA A 865 -41.58 14.70 -10.73
N HIS A 866 -40.86 15.84 -10.63
CA HIS A 866 -41.16 17.04 -11.39
C HIS A 866 -39.88 17.79 -11.79
N ILE A 867 -39.43 17.56 -13.01
CA ILE A 867 -38.31 18.25 -13.64
C ILE A 867 -38.82 19.50 -14.35
N LYS A 868 -38.15 20.62 -14.05
CA LYS A 868 -38.46 21.93 -14.57
C LYS A 868 -37.73 22.20 -15.88
N GLU A 869 -36.43 21.91 -15.93
CA GLU A 869 -35.58 22.20 -17.08
C GLU A 869 -34.32 21.32 -17.08
N ILE A 870 -33.78 21.08 -18.27
CA ILE A 870 -32.39 20.65 -18.47
C ILE A 870 -31.56 21.84 -18.92
N VAL A 871 -30.40 22.00 -18.32
CA VAL A 871 -29.44 23.07 -18.57
C VAL A 871 -28.16 22.48 -19.13
N ILE A 872 -27.65 23.08 -20.20
CA ILE A 872 -26.36 22.75 -20.79
C ILE A 872 -25.49 24.00 -20.79
N ALA A 873 -24.24 23.88 -20.39
CA ALA A 873 -23.27 24.96 -20.44
C ALA A 873 -21.88 24.44 -20.85
N GLY A 874 -21.05 25.34 -21.38
CA GLY A 874 -19.61 25.11 -21.45
C GLY A 874 -18.94 25.47 -20.13
N ASN A 875 -17.89 24.72 -19.77
CA ASN A 875 -17.07 25.00 -18.60
C ASN A 875 -15.58 24.98 -19.01
N THR A 876 -14.90 26.11 -18.86
CA THR A 876 -13.50 26.26 -19.28
C THR A 876 -12.57 25.72 -18.21
N TRP A 877 -11.92 24.60 -18.53
CA TRP A 877 -10.91 23.97 -17.67
C TRP A 877 -9.51 24.14 -18.25
N ASN A 878 -9.40 24.36 -19.57
CA ASN A 878 -8.15 24.64 -20.26
C ASN A 878 -8.00 26.15 -20.51
N ASN A 879 -7.24 26.83 -19.64
CA ASN A 879 -7.00 28.28 -19.76
C ASN A 879 -6.16 28.66 -20.99
N ASP A 880 -5.39 27.73 -21.55
CA ASP A 880 -4.58 27.96 -22.76
C ASP A 880 -5.42 27.88 -24.05
N SER A 881 -6.57 27.18 -23.98
CA SER A 881 -7.56 27.10 -25.06
C SER A 881 -8.98 27.26 -24.49
N PRO A 882 -9.37 28.51 -24.15
CA PRO A 882 -10.59 28.76 -23.38
C PRO A 882 -11.89 28.46 -24.13
N ALA A 883 -11.84 28.36 -25.46
CA ALA A 883 -13.01 28.11 -26.29
C ALA A 883 -13.62 26.71 -26.02
N VAL A 884 -14.91 26.68 -25.66
CA VAL A 884 -15.64 25.44 -25.40
C VAL A 884 -16.58 25.14 -26.57
N ASN A 885 -16.41 23.98 -27.21
CA ASN A 885 -17.24 23.54 -28.31
C ASN A 885 -17.56 22.05 -28.17
N PHE A 886 -18.81 21.66 -28.34
CA PHE A 886 -19.24 20.26 -28.35
C PHE A 886 -20.57 20.12 -29.08
N GLY A 887 -20.84 18.93 -29.59
CA GLY A 887 -22.15 18.56 -30.12
C GLY A 887 -22.88 17.66 -29.13
N ILE A 888 -24.19 17.80 -28.99
CA ILE A 888 -25.02 16.91 -28.19
C ILE A 888 -26.22 16.45 -29.02
N ASP A 889 -26.58 15.19 -28.84
CA ASP A 889 -27.67 14.54 -29.54
C ASP A 889 -28.35 13.48 -28.64
N ASP A 890 -29.57 13.06 -28.99
CA ASP A 890 -30.30 11.95 -28.35
C ASP A 890 -30.42 12.04 -26.82
N ILE A 891 -30.88 13.17 -26.26
CA ILE A 891 -31.04 13.31 -24.81
C ILE A 891 -32.29 12.53 -24.36
N ARG A 892 -32.08 11.48 -23.57
CA ARG A 892 -33.13 10.59 -23.07
C ARG A 892 -32.92 10.28 -21.60
N VAL A 893 -34.00 10.00 -20.88
CA VAL A 893 -33.94 9.34 -19.58
C VAL A 893 -34.58 7.96 -19.70
N ILE A 894 -33.91 6.95 -19.14
CA ILE A 894 -34.27 5.54 -19.30
C ILE A 894 -34.31 4.78 -17.97
N PRO A 895 -35.07 3.67 -17.88
CA PRO A 895 -35.05 2.76 -16.74
C PRO A 895 -33.73 1.98 -16.66
N ALA A 896 -33.45 1.37 -15.52
CA ALA A 896 -32.20 0.66 -15.27
C ALA A 896 -31.95 -0.53 -16.23
N ASP A 897 -33.01 -1.19 -16.72
CA ASP A 897 -32.92 -2.45 -17.48
C ASP A 897 -33.04 -2.30 -19.01
N ASN A 898 -33.31 -1.10 -19.54
CA ASN A 898 -33.54 -0.86 -20.97
C ASN A 898 -32.26 -0.45 -21.72
N ALA A 899 -31.13 -1.12 -21.46
CA ALA A 899 -29.86 -0.84 -22.15
C ALA A 899 -29.76 -1.39 -23.60
N ASP A 900 -30.74 -2.19 -24.08
CA ASP A 900 -30.64 -2.90 -25.37
C ASP A 900 -31.91 -2.86 -26.23
N ALA A 901 -32.46 -1.67 -26.48
CA ALA A 901 -33.61 -1.51 -27.36
C ALA A 901 -33.40 -0.46 -28.48
N ASP A 902 -32.25 -0.46 -29.16
CA ASP A 902 -32.22 -0.17 -30.61
C ASP A 902 -30.87 -0.53 -31.27
N SER A 903 -30.73 -1.78 -31.70
CA SER A 903 -29.73 -2.14 -32.72
C SER A 903 -30.25 -3.24 -33.65
N GLY A 904 -31.32 -2.90 -34.37
CA GLY A 904 -31.84 -3.76 -35.43
C GLY A 904 -30.93 -3.81 -36.65
N SER A 905 -30.11 -4.86 -36.79
CA SER A 905 -29.71 -5.37 -38.11
C SER A 905 -29.58 -6.89 -38.11
N SER A 906 -30.46 -7.50 -38.89
CA SER A 906 -30.64 -8.94 -39.05
C SER A 906 -29.46 -9.63 -39.71
N THR A 907 -28.92 -10.69 -39.10
CA THR A 907 -28.42 -11.85 -39.86
C THR A 907 -28.76 -13.17 -39.15
N LYS A 908 -29.12 -14.15 -39.98
CA LYS A 908 -29.77 -15.43 -39.67
C LYS A 908 -28.73 -16.51 -39.28
N PRO A 909 -29.07 -17.49 -38.41
CA PRO A 909 -28.12 -18.50 -37.94
C PRO A 909 -27.89 -19.64 -38.95
N GLU A 910 -26.63 -20.04 -39.13
CA GLU A 910 -26.24 -21.33 -39.73
C GLU A 910 -25.91 -22.36 -38.64
N THR A 911 -26.23 -23.61 -38.96
CA THR A 911 -26.30 -24.79 -38.09
C THR A 911 -24.92 -25.35 -37.72
N PRO A 912 -24.69 -25.83 -36.48
CA PRO A 912 -23.41 -26.45 -36.11
C PRO A 912 -23.32 -27.88 -36.64
N THR A 913 -22.13 -28.27 -37.11
CA THR A 913 -21.79 -29.65 -37.49
C THR A 913 -20.91 -30.27 -36.38
N GLU A 914 -21.15 -31.54 -36.06
CA GLU A 914 -20.46 -32.32 -35.01
C GLU A 914 -18.91 -32.31 -35.10
N PRO A 915 -18.20 -32.33 -33.96
CA PRO A 915 -16.78 -32.59 -33.91
C PRO A 915 -16.47 -34.09 -33.97
N SER A 916 -15.39 -34.44 -34.66
CA SER A 916 -14.74 -35.77 -34.58
C SER A 916 -13.66 -35.76 -33.50
N GLU A 917 -13.47 -36.93 -32.88
CA GLU A 917 -12.64 -37.19 -31.68
C GLU A 917 -11.19 -36.68 -31.74
N PRO A 918 -10.61 -36.26 -30.59
CA PRO A 918 -9.26 -35.72 -30.52
C PRO A 918 -8.20 -36.80 -30.32
N THR A 919 -7.02 -36.56 -30.87
CA THR A 919 -5.76 -37.10 -30.32
C THR A 919 -4.95 -35.91 -29.79
N GLN A 920 -4.52 -36.01 -28.53
CA GLN A 920 -3.82 -34.98 -27.75
C GLN A 920 -2.61 -34.35 -28.48
N PRO A 921 -2.29 -33.12 -28.10
CA PRO A 921 -1.13 -32.89 -27.23
C PRO A 921 -1.49 -32.14 -25.94
N THR A 922 -0.69 -32.38 -24.90
CA THR A 922 -0.65 -31.67 -23.61
C THR A 922 -0.99 -30.18 -23.72
N GLU A 923 -2.08 -29.76 -23.08
CA GLU A 923 -2.48 -28.36 -22.96
C GLU A 923 -1.41 -27.58 -22.19
N THR A 924 -0.84 -26.56 -22.84
CA THR A 924 -0.18 -25.45 -22.16
C THR A 924 -1.27 -24.71 -21.36
N PRO A 925 -1.04 -24.35 -20.08
CA PRO A 925 -2.01 -23.57 -19.33
C PRO A 925 -2.33 -22.25 -20.05
N ASP A 926 -3.59 -21.82 -20.04
CA ASP A 926 -4.03 -20.54 -20.62
C ASP A 926 -3.68 -19.39 -19.66
N TYR A 927 -2.68 -18.60 -20.03
CA TYR A 927 -2.21 -17.43 -19.29
C TYR A 927 -2.76 -16.11 -19.85
N SER A 928 -3.76 -16.13 -20.73
CA SER A 928 -4.25 -14.91 -21.39
C SER A 928 -4.81 -13.87 -20.41
N ALA A 929 -5.50 -14.32 -19.35
CA ALA A 929 -5.96 -13.46 -18.27
C ALA A 929 -4.79 -12.88 -17.45
N ASP A 930 -3.76 -13.69 -17.17
CA ASP A 930 -2.57 -13.24 -16.43
C ASP A 930 -1.80 -12.17 -17.21
N VAL A 931 -1.65 -12.34 -18.53
CA VAL A 931 -1.03 -11.35 -19.43
C VAL A 931 -1.88 -10.08 -19.51
N ALA A 932 -3.20 -10.21 -19.61
CA ALA A 932 -4.11 -9.06 -19.61
C ALA A 932 -4.07 -8.27 -18.29
N ASN A 933 -3.88 -8.97 -17.17
CA ASN A 933 -3.75 -8.39 -15.83
C ASN A 933 -2.33 -7.88 -15.53
N GLY A 934 -1.38 -8.00 -16.46
CA GLY A 934 0.00 -7.54 -16.27
C GLY A 934 0.77 -8.34 -15.21
N ASP A 935 0.46 -9.64 -15.04
CA ASP A 935 1.10 -10.50 -14.06
C ASP A 935 2.62 -10.59 -14.32
N PRO A 936 3.49 -10.25 -13.34
CA PRO A 936 4.94 -10.32 -13.46
C PRO A 936 5.50 -11.72 -13.72
N ALA A 937 4.70 -12.78 -13.48
CA ALA A 937 5.02 -14.16 -13.83
C ALA A 937 4.73 -14.48 -15.31
N THR A 938 4.24 -13.51 -16.08
CA THR A 938 4.05 -13.56 -17.54
C THR A 938 4.73 -12.35 -18.20
N CYS A 939 5.30 -12.50 -19.40
CA CYS A 939 5.94 -11.38 -20.11
C CYS A 939 5.14 -10.98 -21.36
N PRO A 940 4.74 -9.71 -21.52
CA PRO A 940 4.54 -9.14 -22.85
C PRO A 940 5.91 -8.95 -23.52
N VAL A 941 6.04 -9.41 -24.76
CA VAL A 941 7.30 -9.37 -25.52
C VAL A 941 7.54 -7.97 -26.10
N THR A 942 8.60 -7.30 -25.65
CA THR A 942 9.34 -6.33 -26.47
C THR A 942 10.81 -6.74 -26.56
N PHE A 943 11.11 -7.63 -27.51
CA PHE A 943 12.49 -7.74 -27.99
C PHE A 943 12.78 -6.49 -28.80
N ALA A 944 13.52 -5.52 -28.23
CA ALA A 944 14.42 -4.76 -29.09
C ALA A 944 15.37 -5.80 -29.70
N PRO A 945 15.42 -5.97 -31.04
CA PRO A 945 16.34 -6.91 -31.63
C PRO A 945 17.75 -6.48 -31.24
N ALA A 946 18.41 -7.32 -30.45
CA ALA A 946 19.85 -7.29 -30.32
C ALA A 946 20.40 -7.50 -31.73
N ASP A 947 21.02 -6.47 -32.29
CA ASP A 947 21.83 -6.64 -33.50
C ASP A 947 22.78 -7.81 -33.27
N ALA A 948 22.64 -8.82 -34.12
CA ALA A 948 23.55 -9.94 -34.17
C ALA A 948 24.94 -9.41 -34.58
N GLN A 949 25.79 -9.14 -33.60
CA GLN A 949 27.23 -9.08 -33.81
C GLN A 949 27.85 -10.38 -33.33
N GLU A 950 27.90 -11.35 -34.25
CA GLU A 950 28.95 -12.37 -34.22
C GLU A 950 30.33 -11.71 -34.36
N PRO A 951 31.36 -12.27 -33.70
CA PRO A 951 32.69 -11.69 -33.68
C PRO A 951 33.39 -11.90 -35.02
N SER A 952 33.93 -10.84 -35.64
CA SER A 952 34.83 -10.96 -36.79
C SER A 952 36.28 -10.68 -36.38
N GLU A 953 37.14 -11.69 -36.60
CA GLU A 953 38.59 -11.56 -36.66
C GLU A 953 39.03 -10.77 -37.91
N PRO A 954 40.25 -10.20 -37.92
CA PRO A 954 40.63 -9.12 -38.82
C PRO A 954 41.11 -9.65 -40.18
N ALA A 955 40.76 -8.95 -41.26
CA ALA A 955 41.39 -9.16 -42.55
C ALA A 955 41.54 -7.85 -43.34
N ASP A 956 42.73 -7.75 -43.91
CA ASP A 956 43.32 -6.66 -44.67
C ASP A 956 42.54 -6.21 -45.92
N SER A 957 42.77 -4.94 -46.22
CA SER A 957 42.76 -4.23 -47.53
C SER A 957 42.40 -5.01 -48.80
N ALA A 958 41.56 -4.40 -49.65
CA ALA A 958 41.96 -3.94 -50.99
C ALA A 958 40.81 -3.25 -51.76
N ASP A 959 41.19 -2.14 -52.40
CA ASP A 959 40.52 -1.40 -53.47
C ASP A 959 39.81 -2.24 -54.56
N THR A 960 38.72 -1.71 -55.13
CA THR A 960 38.73 -1.05 -56.48
C THR A 960 37.32 -0.69 -57.02
N SER A 961 37.14 0.59 -57.39
CA SER A 961 36.41 1.20 -58.55
C SER A 961 34.98 0.71 -58.97
N GLY A 962 34.01 1.56 -59.35
CA GLY A 962 34.00 3.00 -59.61
C GLY A 962 32.77 3.51 -60.41
N SER A 963 32.80 4.83 -60.72
CA SER A 963 31.90 5.68 -61.56
C SER A 963 30.60 6.17 -60.89
N SER A 964 30.23 7.46 -60.85
CA SER A 964 30.55 8.63 -61.71
C SER A 964 30.29 9.99 -61.02
N ASP A 965 31.22 10.94 -61.17
CA ASP A 965 31.13 12.42 -61.41
C ASP A 965 30.12 13.31 -60.63
N SER A 966 30.42 14.53 -60.14
CA SER A 966 31.37 15.56 -60.62
C SER A 966 31.66 16.69 -59.59
N ALA A 967 32.88 17.25 -59.69
CA ALA A 967 33.30 18.68 -59.51
C ALA A 967 33.35 19.32 -58.09
N ASN A 968 34.37 20.06 -57.63
CA ASN A 968 35.69 20.48 -58.16
C ASN A 968 36.54 21.17 -57.05
N ALA A 969 37.87 21.17 -57.24
CA ALA A 969 38.94 22.07 -56.71
C ALA A 969 39.42 21.96 -55.24
N ASN A 970 40.50 21.19 -54.95
CA ASN A 970 41.95 21.54 -54.92
C ASN A 970 42.41 22.46 -53.75
N LYS A 971 43.06 21.95 -52.67
CA LYS A 971 44.52 21.67 -52.43
C LYS A 971 45.43 22.95 -52.41
N PRO A 972 46.58 23.03 -51.67
CA PRO A 972 47.41 21.91 -51.20
C PRO A 972 48.14 22.00 -49.82
N THR A 973 48.51 20.81 -49.28
CA THR A 973 49.79 20.35 -48.64
C THR A 973 50.57 21.28 -47.69
N ASP A 974 51.23 20.83 -46.61
CA ASP A 974 52.22 19.76 -46.57
C ASP A 974 52.75 19.48 -45.12
N SER A 975 53.27 18.26 -44.95
CA SER A 975 54.40 17.76 -44.13
C SER A 975 54.70 18.21 -42.68
N GLY A 976 55.00 17.22 -41.82
CA GLY A 976 55.87 17.40 -40.65
C GLY A 976 55.78 16.37 -39.50
N LYS A 977 56.51 15.25 -39.60
CA LYS A 977 57.06 14.46 -38.45
C LYS A 977 58.37 15.16 -37.96
N PRO A 978 59.15 14.69 -36.95
CA PRO A 978 58.94 13.77 -35.81
C PRO A 978 59.68 14.18 -34.49
N ALA A 979 59.56 13.41 -33.40
CA ALA A 979 60.58 13.12 -32.36
C ALA A 979 59.92 12.20 -31.30
N GLY A 980 60.55 11.30 -30.54
CA GLY A 980 61.95 10.94 -30.30
C GLY A 980 62.06 10.24 -28.92
N ASN A 981 62.83 9.15 -28.87
CA ASN A 981 63.18 8.23 -27.76
C ASN A 981 63.37 8.75 -26.32
N SER A 982 63.14 7.87 -25.33
CA SER A 982 64.12 7.37 -24.29
C SER A 982 63.41 6.47 -23.23
N THR A 983 63.75 5.17 -23.11
CA THR A 983 64.55 4.49 -22.01
C THR A 983 64.12 4.80 -20.57
N ALA A 984 63.97 3.89 -19.59
CA ALA A 984 64.30 2.47 -19.41
C ALA A 984 63.67 1.90 -18.11
N ALA A 985 63.77 0.58 -17.96
CA ALA A 985 63.92 -0.23 -16.73
C ALA A 985 62.69 -0.98 -16.16
N GLU A 986 63.01 -2.23 -15.80
CA GLU A 986 62.19 -3.41 -15.51
C GLU A 986 61.44 -3.38 -14.17
N GLN A 987 60.30 -4.10 -14.09
CA GLN A 987 60.20 -5.26 -13.18
C GLN A 987 59.06 -6.21 -13.56
N GLN A 988 59.30 -7.48 -13.22
CA GLN A 988 58.72 -8.73 -13.68
C GLN A 988 57.25 -8.97 -13.32
N VAL A 989 56.53 -9.70 -14.19
CA VAL A 989 55.62 -10.79 -13.77
C VAL A 989 55.71 -11.92 -14.80
N ALA A 990 56.16 -13.10 -14.35
CA ALA A 990 55.99 -14.35 -15.09
C ALA A 990 55.20 -15.32 -14.21
N SER A 991 54.20 -15.93 -14.85
CA SER A 991 53.37 -17.02 -14.36
C SER A 991 54.17 -18.32 -14.18
N ILE A 992 53.56 -19.31 -13.53
CA ILE A 992 53.31 -20.68 -14.03
C ILE A 992 52.81 -21.53 -12.84
N GLY A 993 51.78 -22.33 -13.07
CA GLY A 993 51.06 -23.10 -12.06
C GLY A 993 51.71 -24.40 -11.57
N ALA A 994 51.00 -25.10 -10.70
CA ALA A 994 51.21 -26.51 -10.32
C ALA A 994 49.98 -27.06 -9.55
N PRO A 995 49.81 -28.40 -9.45
CA PRO A 995 48.52 -29.07 -9.34
C PRO A 995 48.15 -29.61 -7.95
N ILE A 996 46.90 -30.10 -7.88
CA ILE A 996 46.22 -30.87 -6.84
C ILE A 996 47.10 -31.98 -6.25
N THR A 997 47.37 -31.94 -4.94
CA THR A 997 47.43 -33.09 -4.02
C THR A 997 47.72 -32.61 -2.58
N MET A 998 46.68 -32.45 -1.75
CA MET A 998 46.69 -32.66 -0.29
C MET A 998 45.39 -32.10 0.33
N ILE A 999 44.28 -32.84 0.21
CA ILE A 999 43.08 -32.65 1.04
C ILE A 999 42.63 -34.03 1.52
N ALA A 1000 43.35 -34.58 2.49
CA ALA A 1000 42.91 -35.77 3.24
C ALA A 1000 43.40 -35.80 4.70
N ALA A 1001 44.27 -34.87 5.13
CA ALA A 1001 44.82 -34.87 6.49
C ALA A 1001 44.22 -33.81 7.44
N VAL A 1002 43.51 -32.80 6.92
CA VAL A 1002 42.96 -31.69 7.75
C VAL A 1002 41.57 -32.02 8.32
N ALA A 1003 40.80 -32.90 7.66
CA ALA A 1003 39.47 -33.30 8.11
C ALA A 1003 39.49 -34.18 9.40
N ALA A 1004 40.59 -34.89 9.66
CA ALA A 1004 40.71 -35.76 10.84
C ALA A 1004 41.07 -34.99 12.13
N ALA A 1005 41.68 -33.81 12.04
CA ALA A 1005 42.05 -33.01 13.21
C ALA A 1005 40.89 -32.15 13.73
N LEU A 1006 40.00 -31.69 12.85
CA LEU A 1006 38.82 -30.88 13.22
C LEU A 1006 37.72 -31.71 13.91
N MET A 1007 37.58 -32.99 13.58
CA MET A 1007 36.60 -33.87 14.25
C MET A 1007 36.98 -34.20 15.71
N VAL A 1008 38.26 -34.17 16.08
CA VAL A 1008 38.71 -34.41 17.46
C VAL A 1008 38.53 -33.16 18.33
N ALA A 1009 38.65 -31.95 17.76
CA ALA A 1009 38.40 -30.70 18.46
C ALA A 1009 36.89 -30.45 18.74
N GLY A 1010 36.01 -30.84 17.80
CA GLY A 1010 34.56 -30.74 17.99
C GLY A 1010 34.00 -31.66 19.09
N ALA A 1011 34.56 -32.85 19.25
CA ALA A 1011 34.16 -33.79 20.30
C ALA A 1011 34.55 -33.32 21.72
N ALA A 1012 35.66 -32.57 21.85
CA ALA A 1012 36.10 -32.01 23.13
C ALA A 1012 35.23 -30.83 23.60
N MET A 1013 34.72 -29.99 22.68
CA MET A 1013 33.82 -28.89 23.01
C MET A 1013 32.41 -29.38 23.43
N LEU A 1014 31.90 -30.45 22.82
CA LEU A 1014 30.62 -31.04 23.24
C LEU A 1014 30.66 -31.68 24.64
N ALA A 1015 31.82 -32.22 25.04
CA ALA A 1015 32.02 -32.75 26.39
C ALA A 1015 32.09 -31.62 27.45
N TRP A 1016 32.67 -30.48 27.09
CA TRP A 1016 32.76 -29.31 27.97
C TRP A 1016 31.41 -28.60 28.16
N ALA A 1017 30.58 -28.55 27.12
CA ALA A 1017 29.23 -27.98 27.18
C ALA A 1017 28.25 -28.80 28.05
N ARG A 1018 28.42 -30.14 28.13
CA ARG A 1018 27.59 -30.99 29.00
C ARG A 1018 27.93 -30.88 30.50
N GLN A 1019 29.15 -30.49 30.86
CA GLN A 1019 29.56 -30.33 32.27
C GLN A 1019 29.09 -29.02 32.93
N ARG A 1020 28.62 -28.03 32.16
CA ARG A 1020 28.08 -26.76 32.68
C ARG A 1020 26.59 -26.78 33.02
N LYS A 1021 25.85 -27.84 32.72
CA LYS A 1021 24.42 -27.99 33.07
C LYS A 1021 24.16 -28.76 34.37
N GLN A 1022 25.20 -29.03 35.17
CA GLN A 1022 25.09 -29.55 36.53
C GLN A 1022 26.09 -28.83 37.44
N LEU A 1023 25.87 -27.53 37.67
CA LEU A 1023 26.39 -26.75 38.79
C LEU A 1023 25.54 -25.49 38.98
#